data_AF-A0A961ZZ32-F1
#
_entry.id   AF-A0A961ZZ32-F1
#
_cell.length_a   1.000
_cell.length_b   1.000
_cell.length_c   1.000
_cell.angle_alpha   90.00
_cell.angle_beta   90.00
_cell.angle_gamma   90.00
#
_symmetry.space_group_name_H-M   'P 1'
#
loop_
_entity.id
_entity.type
_entity.pdbx_description
1 polymer ?
#
loop_
_entity_poly.entity_id
_entity_poly.type
_entity_poly.pdbx_seq_one_letter_code
_entity_poly.pdbx_strand_id
1 'polypeptide(L)'
;MDTGTSIRDMLAGLGNMDGAQLLSLVPFALLLITVGFFIRRIWQRVTNAIEDTIFSNWRLALLAATGLVLSLASGWTTWDGMRNFTNEPTLSLMITFGIQGVMLIVAWLIGESFATGMRVRAGGGTGGWDLVVAALFSILALVAITMWYGQSTASAGAAPANWFDSETARTIKNFSIFGAITALVLAFIIAATKSDVGANYVQSARLIFKNSMLWLMFLATMATSVFFSFDSLFTTIFPADERKRAAEIRATNEVARVVSDIGTLASKRRLEEARALFQAPAWSDYELELDKVERLAREAPDKIRAQISQELEAQKSRIAELEEKRATATGGQAGLQTRKNQLTEELSRLQGERPEAVASASAQKVVVSEIERRLDEQRTKVLAEEKGVEGSGKVGRGQFWRAAKADEEKVRAELQVAEERLRGPAERVTSIDKRVAQIKAELAQIDGDLAKLKGEADTAAQMISVAKEGTAADNSDRFDPAAGVASLARQRQAFRQKPDRPTLAAIQSQCAALVGAALKVDSLRDTAAGVDCNPKQAIEAAARVFALNAGLDAFSQNCAGGEHLPTNGSTDALLEFGRRCLQDSGLAGADTTALGATLSRIDLNRDDKAHRFVVTWNAFQDGNRLAYLALTIAIAIDSLVFMSGLFGANAVRSPLSDVPSLKARSAQQLEAIIENALLPDTFANADAVLSAMQPITPLEGYTQEVVVPPEETINRNRVLKVLNAAATIGAVYRDVNRPERYLVRPELFEFLSTVAKRSFESDKENVKLAELKQVVSVALQPDIGRNAEIVLNNMTPINEAHGFSSQIRLRNVAADELSVVRKVLNAGATLQYVQHHEPKRTDDHEQPEDLYFVHGQLYKTIALLSAAFPRPAAGPALAPMPAAPAIAGPSRDPIDGGTLGTGTTPPAGGELQSPRRIARPPESTRSPTRQLTQAPLSQQEREHFEALFEDELLGALGLNSRTVAARFAGEGVQEAALSVWRELQRHAAANHDLGQLLRQHQSDQEKLLDATYQSLKNGTHGDQRKGNLLDACDHHIREALPALMLFPETGLVRYLIEELELAAGPDDGQRPEEHTLLEQLRQVNDLMSHSDLADAGDWVRIRAALTERRVGGEFPRIVRLPPHPKNGSGTT
;
A
#
# COMPACT_ATOMS: atom_id res chain seq x y z
N MET A 1 9.56 -34.07 -11.32
CA MET A 1 8.97 -35.27 -11.94
C MET A 1 9.75 -35.53 -13.21
N ASP A 2 10.43 -36.67 -13.27
CA ASP A 2 11.28 -37.10 -14.39
C ASP A 2 10.43 -37.40 -15.64
N THR A 3 10.84 -36.87 -16.79
CA THR A 3 10.29 -37.24 -18.10
C THR A 3 11.41 -37.69 -19.05
N GLY A 4 11.92 -38.88 -18.78
CA GLY A 4 12.67 -39.66 -19.75
C GLY A 4 11.79 -40.77 -20.33
N THR A 5 10.87 -40.43 -21.24
CA THR A 5 10.19 -41.44 -22.07
C THR A 5 10.95 -41.60 -23.38
N SER A 6 11.51 -42.79 -23.55
CA SER A 6 12.41 -43.15 -24.65
C SER A 6 11.64 -43.26 -25.97
N ILE A 7 12.21 -42.70 -27.04
CA ILE A 7 11.77 -42.81 -28.45
C ILE A 7 11.52 -44.28 -28.87
N ARG A 8 12.10 -45.24 -28.15
CA ARG A 8 11.88 -46.68 -28.34
C ARG A 8 10.43 -47.12 -28.11
N ASP A 9 9.71 -46.50 -27.18
CA ASP A 9 8.31 -46.87 -26.88
C ASP A 9 7.35 -46.29 -27.93
N MET A 10 7.68 -45.15 -28.53
CA MET A 10 6.94 -44.60 -29.69
C MET A 10 7.12 -45.45 -30.95
N LEU A 11 8.30 -46.03 -31.16
CA LEU A 11 8.57 -46.89 -32.32
C LEU A 11 7.94 -48.28 -32.19
N ALA A 12 7.67 -48.77 -30.98
CA ALA A 12 6.99 -50.05 -30.76
C ALA A 12 5.51 -50.01 -31.16
N GLY A 13 4.86 -48.84 -31.10
CA GLY A 13 3.46 -48.65 -31.52
C GLY A 13 3.24 -48.60 -33.03
N LEU A 14 4.28 -48.36 -33.83
CA LEU A 14 4.21 -48.31 -35.29
C LEU A 14 4.16 -49.70 -35.96
N GLY A 15 4.44 -50.77 -35.21
CA GLY A 15 4.44 -52.15 -35.73
C GLY A 15 3.06 -52.81 -35.82
N ASN A 16 2.02 -52.21 -35.23
CA ASN A 16 0.67 -52.81 -35.09
C ASN A 16 -0.44 -51.98 -35.78
N MET A 17 -0.12 -51.24 -36.84
CA MET A 17 -1.13 -50.49 -37.60
C MET A 17 -1.65 -51.31 -38.79
N ASP A 18 -2.96 -51.61 -38.77
CA ASP A 18 -3.68 -52.25 -39.88
C ASP A 18 -3.60 -51.42 -41.18
N GLY A 19 -3.56 -52.10 -42.33
CA GLY A 19 -3.36 -51.50 -43.66
C GLY A 19 -4.36 -50.41 -44.06
N ALA A 20 -5.49 -50.27 -43.36
CA ALA A 20 -6.45 -49.19 -43.55
C ALA A 20 -5.96 -47.84 -42.97
N GLN A 21 -5.14 -47.84 -41.90
CA GLN A 21 -4.63 -46.61 -41.28
C GLN A 21 -3.41 -46.04 -42.03
N LEU A 22 -2.66 -46.89 -42.73
CA LEU A 22 -1.58 -46.47 -43.62
C LEU A 22 -2.11 -45.71 -44.86
N LEU A 23 -3.27 -46.12 -45.39
CA LEU A 23 -3.91 -45.46 -46.53
C LEU A 23 -4.46 -44.06 -46.22
N SER A 24 -4.84 -43.76 -44.97
CA SER A 24 -5.27 -42.43 -44.55
C SER A 24 -4.12 -41.44 -44.26
N LEU A 25 -2.89 -41.95 -44.06
CA LEU A 25 -1.70 -41.12 -43.82
C LEU A 25 -1.06 -40.61 -45.12
N VAL A 26 -1.23 -41.33 -46.23
CA VAL A 26 -0.71 -40.95 -47.55
C VAL A 26 -1.23 -39.58 -48.03
N PRO A 27 -2.55 -39.27 -48.02
CA PRO A 27 -3.01 -37.95 -48.45
C PRO A 27 -2.55 -36.83 -47.52
N PHE A 28 -2.39 -37.10 -46.21
CA PHE A 28 -1.90 -36.11 -45.24
C PHE A 28 -0.40 -35.81 -45.45
N ALA A 29 0.40 -36.84 -45.73
CA ALA A 29 1.80 -36.68 -46.10
C ALA A 29 1.96 -35.97 -47.44
N LEU A 30 1.11 -36.27 -48.44
CA LEU A 30 1.12 -35.59 -49.74
C LEU A 30 0.71 -34.12 -49.61
N LEU A 31 -0.26 -33.81 -48.75
CA LEU A 31 -0.67 -32.44 -48.41
C LEU A 31 0.46 -31.67 -47.72
N LEU A 32 1.18 -32.30 -46.77
CA LEU A 32 2.35 -31.69 -46.13
C LEU A 32 3.51 -31.47 -47.10
N ILE A 33 3.74 -32.38 -48.04
CA ILE A 33 4.78 -32.23 -49.08
C ILE A 33 4.41 -31.13 -50.07
N THR A 34 3.14 -31.05 -50.49
CA THR A 34 2.67 -30.00 -51.40
C THR A 34 2.66 -28.62 -50.74
N VAL A 35 2.23 -28.53 -49.49
CA VAL A 35 2.35 -27.31 -48.67
C VAL A 35 3.81 -26.95 -48.46
N GLY A 36 4.68 -27.92 -48.15
CA GLY A 36 6.12 -27.72 -48.03
C GLY A 36 6.76 -27.22 -49.33
N PHE A 37 6.32 -27.71 -50.48
CA PHE A 37 6.79 -27.27 -51.79
C PHE A 37 6.28 -25.87 -52.15
N PHE A 38 5.03 -25.55 -51.78
CA PHE A 38 4.45 -24.21 -51.94
C PHE A 38 5.16 -23.19 -51.05
N ILE A 39 5.39 -23.54 -49.78
CA ILE A 39 6.18 -22.75 -48.83
C ILE A 39 7.58 -22.57 -49.37
N ARG A 40 8.25 -23.63 -49.83
CA ARG A 40 9.60 -23.52 -50.42
C ARG A 40 9.64 -22.61 -51.65
N ARG A 41 8.63 -22.68 -52.53
CA ARG A 41 8.56 -21.86 -53.75
C ARG A 41 8.24 -20.39 -53.45
N ILE A 42 7.37 -20.13 -52.48
CA ILE A 42 7.10 -18.79 -51.96
C ILE A 42 8.34 -18.26 -51.26
N TRP A 43 8.97 -19.07 -50.41
CA TRP A 43 10.19 -18.75 -49.68
C TRP A 43 11.34 -18.44 -50.62
N GLN A 44 11.54 -19.19 -51.71
CA GLN A 44 12.57 -18.90 -52.71
C GLN A 44 12.32 -17.58 -53.48
N ARG A 45 11.06 -17.26 -53.79
CA ARG A 45 10.73 -15.96 -54.40
C ARG A 45 10.90 -14.81 -53.42
N VAL A 46 10.53 -15.05 -52.16
CA VAL A 46 10.67 -14.08 -51.07
C VAL A 46 12.15 -13.89 -50.74
N THR A 47 12.98 -14.93 -50.68
CA THR A 47 14.42 -14.81 -50.42
C THR A 47 15.11 -14.08 -51.55
N ASN A 48 14.82 -14.39 -52.83
CA ASN A 48 15.49 -13.70 -53.94
C ASN A 48 15.07 -12.22 -54.02
N ALA A 49 13.79 -11.92 -53.75
CA ALA A 49 13.35 -10.53 -53.66
C ALA A 49 13.94 -9.80 -52.43
N ILE A 50 14.06 -10.50 -51.31
CA ILE A 50 14.67 -9.98 -50.08
C ILE A 50 16.19 -9.80 -50.27
N GLU A 51 16.88 -10.67 -51.01
CA GLU A 51 18.30 -10.58 -51.29
C GLU A 51 18.62 -9.33 -52.13
N ASP A 52 17.84 -9.07 -53.19
CA ASP A 52 17.95 -7.85 -54.00
C ASP A 52 17.60 -6.56 -53.23
N THR A 53 16.70 -6.64 -52.24
CA THR A 53 16.30 -5.48 -51.40
C THR A 53 17.25 -5.28 -50.20
N ILE A 54 17.83 -6.34 -49.66
CA ILE A 54 18.80 -6.33 -48.55
C ILE A 54 20.13 -5.74 -49.01
N PHE A 55 20.59 -6.11 -50.20
CA PHE A 55 21.91 -5.69 -50.70
C PHE A 55 21.93 -4.29 -51.32
N SER A 56 20.78 -3.71 -51.68
CA SER A 56 20.67 -2.34 -52.21
C SER A 56 20.41 -1.27 -51.13
N ASN A 57 19.77 -1.62 -50.01
CA ASN A 57 19.57 -0.73 -48.86
C ASN A 57 19.46 -1.51 -47.52
N TRP A 58 20.60 -1.89 -46.96
CA TRP A 58 20.68 -2.69 -45.72
C TRP A 58 19.93 -2.07 -44.51
N ARG A 59 19.81 -0.74 -44.45
CA ARG A 59 19.06 -0.02 -43.40
C ARG A 59 17.56 -0.31 -43.45
N LEU A 60 17.00 -0.44 -44.66
CA LEU A 60 15.58 -0.76 -44.86
C LEU A 60 15.27 -2.18 -44.41
N ALA A 61 16.13 -3.11 -44.80
CA ALA A 61 15.99 -4.49 -44.40
C ALA A 61 16.09 -4.67 -42.88
N LEU A 62 17.01 -3.94 -42.24
CA LEU A 62 17.19 -4.03 -40.79
C LEU A 62 15.97 -3.50 -40.03
N LEU A 63 15.42 -2.34 -40.42
CA LEU A 63 14.23 -1.78 -39.78
C LEU A 63 12.95 -2.60 -40.03
N ALA A 64 12.81 -3.19 -41.22
CA ALA A 64 11.70 -4.10 -41.52
C ALA A 64 11.83 -5.42 -40.75
N ALA A 65 13.05 -5.97 -40.66
CA ALA A 65 13.33 -7.19 -39.90
C ALA A 65 13.12 -6.99 -38.39
N THR A 66 13.52 -5.85 -37.82
CA THR A 66 13.26 -5.54 -36.41
C THR A 66 11.77 -5.44 -36.12
N GLY A 67 10.99 -4.81 -37.02
CA GLY A 67 9.53 -4.72 -36.87
C GLY A 67 8.85 -6.09 -36.91
N LEU A 68 9.33 -6.98 -37.77
CA LEU A 68 8.81 -8.35 -37.87
C LEU A 68 9.18 -9.20 -36.64
N VAL A 69 10.42 -9.11 -36.16
CA VAL A 69 10.86 -9.82 -34.95
C VAL A 69 10.11 -9.32 -33.70
N LEU A 70 9.92 -8.01 -33.56
CA LEU A 70 9.17 -7.42 -32.45
C LEU A 70 7.69 -7.79 -32.51
N SER A 71 7.08 -7.83 -33.71
CA SER A 71 5.70 -8.28 -33.88
C SER A 71 5.52 -9.78 -33.57
N LEU A 72 6.52 -10.62 -33.87
CA LEU A 72 6.52 -12.02 -33.46
C LEU A 72 6.71 -12.18 -31.95
N ALA A 73 7.57 -11.37 -31.32
CA ALA A 73 7.76 -11.37 -29.87
C ALA A 73 6.51 -10.89 -29.12
N SER A 74 5.90 -9.80 -29.58
CA SER A 74 4.58 -9.33 -29.10
C SER A 74 3.53 -10.41 -29.29
N GLY A 75 3.45 -10.97 -30.51
CA GLY A 75 2.53 -12.05 -30.85
C GLY A 75 2.67 -13.29 -29.99
N TRP A 76 3.88 -13.66 -29.56
CA TRP A 76 4.07 -14.76 -28.61
C TRP A 76 3.38 -14.49 -27.27
N THR A 77 3.58 -13.31 -26.69
CA THR A 77 2.97 -12.92 -25.41
C THR A 77 1.44 -12.77 -25.50
N THR A 78 0.96 -12.22 -26.63
CA THR A 78 -0.48 -12.08 -26.91
C THR A 78 -1.13 -13.45 -27.12
N TRP A 79 -0.44 -14.38 -27.79
CA TRP A 79 -0.93 -15.75 -28.01
C TRP A 79 -1.01 -16.53 -26.70
N ASP A 80 0.02 -16.44 -25.87
CA ASP A 80 0.04 -17.13 -24.58
C ASP A 80 -1.08 -16.63 -23.65
N GLY A 81 -1.30 -15.31 -23.57
CA GLY A 81 -2.41 -14.74 -22.79
C GLY A 81 -3.78 -15.13 -23.33
N MET A 82 -3.93 -15.18 -24.65
CA MET A 82 -5.19 -15.56 -25.27
C MET A 82 -5.46 -17.08 -25.22
N ARG A 83 -4.41 -17.91 -25.24
CA ARG A 83 -4.50 -19.35 -24.99
C ARG A 83 -4.93 -19.60 -23.55
N ASN A 84 -4.39 -18.85 -22.59
CA ASN A 84 -4.81 -18.88 -21.19
C ASN A 84 -6.27 -18.47 -21.00
N PHE A 85 -6.82 -17.64 -21.90
CA PHE A 85 -8.21 -17.19 -21.87
C PHE A 85 -9.20 -18.18 -22.51
N THR A 86 -8.85 -18.70 -23.69
CA THR A 86 -9.76 -19.53 -24.52
C THR A 86 -9.64 -21.03 -24.26
N ASN A 87 -8.54 -21.47 -23.62
CA ASN A 87 -8.13 -22.88 -23.52
C ASN A 87 -7.99 -23.61 -24.87
N GLU A 88 -8.07 -22.89 -26.00
CA GLU A 88 -8.03 -23.45 -27.35
C GLU A 88 -6.86 -22.84 -28.14
N PRO A 89 -5.77 -23.61 -28.38
CA PRO A 89 -4.51 -23.05 -28.88
C PRO A 89 -4.56 -22.60 -30.34
N THR A 90 -5.40 -23.22 -31.15
CA THR A 90 -5.56 -22.95 -32.59
C THR A 90 -6.31 -21.65 -32.86
N LEU A 91 -7.44 -21.46 -32.18
CA LEU A 91 -8.26 -20.26 -32.29
C LEU A 91 -7.49 -19.03 -31.76
N SER A 92 -6.80 -19.18 -30.63
CA SER A 92 -5.94 -18.14 -30.08
C SER A 92 -4.81 -17.72 -31.05
N LEU A 93 -4.19 -18.68 -31.75
CA LEU A 93 -3.12 -18.38 -32.70
C LEU A 93 -3.64 -17.61 -33.93
N MET A 94 -4.80 -17.99 -34.48
CA MET A 94 -5.40 -17.29 -35.63
C MET A 94 -5.78 -15.85 -35.29
N ILE A 95 -6.38 -15.62 -34.12
CA ILE A 95 -6.74 -14.27 -33.68
C ILE A 95 -5.47 -13.43 -33.44
N THR A 96 -4.45 -14.00 -32.80
CA THR A 96 -3.20 -13.28 -32.53
C THR A 96 -2.48 -12.88 -33.81
N PHE A 97 -2.42 -13.79 -34.80
CA PHE A 97 -1.87 -13.48 -36.12
C PHE A 97 -2.65 -12.35 -36.81
N GLY A 98 -3.98 -12.34 -36.70
CA GLY A 98 -4.83 -11.25 -37.20
C GLY A 98 -4.54 -9.91 -36.52
N ILE A 99 -4.46 -9.88 -35.19
CA ILE A 99 -4.18 -8.66 -34.41
C ILE A 99 -2.80 -8.09 -34.77
N GLN A 100 -1.75 -8.92 -34.74
CA GLN A 100 -0.38 -8.50 -35.04
C GLN A 100 -0.20 -8.06 -36.49
N GLY A 101 -0.79 -8.80 -37.43
CA GLY A 101 -0.75 -8.45 -38.86
C GLY A 101 -1.40 -7.10 -39.15
N VAL A 102 -2.60 -6.85 -38.59
CA VAL A 102 -3.28 -5.56 -38.75
C VAL A 102 -2.48 -4.45 -38.07
N MET A 103 -1.96 -4.68 -36.86
CA MET A 103 -1.19 -3.68 -36.11
C MET A 103 0.06 -3.22 -36.89
N LEU A 104 0.83 -4.16 -37.46
CA LEU A 104 2.03 -3.83 -38.24
C LEU A 104 1.69 -3.07 -39.53
N ILE A 105 0.66 -3.52 -40.27
CA ILE A 105 0.23 -2.88 -41.52
C ILE A 105 -0.26 -1.45 -41.25
N VAL A 106 -1.07 -1.26 -40.22
CA VAL A 106 -1.63 0.05 -39.88
C VAL A 106 -0.52 0.98 -39.36
N ALA A 107 0.43 0.49 -38.57
CA ALA A 107 1.59 1.28 -38.15
C ALA A 107 2.41 1.79 -39.34
N TRP A 108 2.60 0.95 -40.36
CA TRP A 108 3.29 1.31 -41.59
C TRP A 108 2.52 2.35 -42.42
N LEU A 109 1.20 2.17 -42.58
CA LEU A 109 0.32 3.14 -43.28
C LEU A 109 0.27 4.50 -42.57
N ILE A 110 0.25 4.49 -41.23
CA ILE A 110 0.38 5.72 -40.43
C ILE A 110 1.72 6.38 -40.76
N GLY A 111 2.82 5.63 -40.77
CA GLY A 111 4.15 6.11 -41.18
C GLY A 111 4.18 6.79 -42.55
N GLU A 112 3.61 6.16 -43.58
CA GLU A 112 3.52 6.72 -44.93
C GLU A 112 2.72 8.03 -44.96
N SER A 113 1.65 8.10 -44.16
CA SER A 113 0.79 9.29 -44.10
C SER A 113 1.48 10.50 -43.45
N PHE A 114 2.30 10.28 -42.41
CA PHE A 114 3.10 11.35 -41.80
C PHE A 114 4.21 11.82 -42.74
N ALA A 115 4.85 10.90 -43.47
CA ALA A 115 5.90 11.21 -44.44
C ALA A 115 5.41 12.08 -45.61
N THR A 116 4.18 11.86 -46.06
CA THR A 116 3.55 12.58 -47.17
C THR A 116 2.93 13.92 -46.74
N GLY A 117 2.49 14.05 -45.49
CA GLY A 117 1.84 15.25 -44.96
C GLY A 117 2.76 16.45 -44.69
N MET A 118 4.04 16.23 -44.38
CA MET A 118 4.96 17.27 -43.88
C MET A 118 5.61 18.18 -44.96
N ARG A 119 5.16 18.17 -46.22
CA ARG A 119 5.79 18.94 -47.33
C ARG A 119 4.92 20.02 -47.96
N VAL A 120 4.14 20.76 -47.16
CA VAL A 120 3.48 21.99 -47.62
C VAL A 120 4.09 23.20 -46.89
N ARG A 121 5.08 23.83 -47.53
CA ARG A 121 5.83 25.06 -47.18
C ARG A 121 6.71 25.03 -45.92
N ALA A 122 8.00 24.81 -46.13
CA ALA A 122 9.06 25.33 -45.25
C ALA A 122 9.56 26.68 -45.80
N GLY A 123 8.99 27.77 -45.31
CA GLY A 123 9.64 29.08 -45.30
C GLY A 123 10.31 29.25 -43.93
N GLY A 124 11.58 29.66 -43.92
CA GLY A 124 12.46 29.57 -42.76
C GLY A 124 11.92 30.16 -41.45
N GLY A 125 12.13 29.42 -40.36
CA GLY A 125 11.92 29.86 -38.99
C GLY A 125 12.80 29.04 -38.05
N THR A 126 13.56 29.73 -37.20
CA THR A 126 14.62 29.22 -36.33
C THR A 126 14.11 28.28 -35.24
N GLY A 127 14.66 27.06 -35.21
CA GLY A 127 14.36 26.04 -34.21
C GLY A 127 14.96 26.29 -32.83
N GLY A 128 14.32 25.70 -31.81
CA GLY A 128 14.84 25.58 -30.44
C GLY A 128 13.75 25.43 -29.37
N TRP A 129 12.60 26.08 -29.55
CA TRP A 129 11.53 26.11 -28.53
C TRP A 129 10.44 25.02 -28.69
N ASP A 130 10.40 24.33 -29.84
CA ASP A 130 9.36 23.34 -30.15
C ASP A 130 9.40 22.09 -29.26
N LEU A 131 10.59 21.65 -28.83
CA LEU A 131 10.74 20.45 -27.99
C LEU A 131 10.33 20.69 -26.53
N VAL A 132 10.61 21.89 -26.01
CA VAL A 132 10.29 22.25 -24.61
C VAL A 132 8.80 22.41 -24.43
N VAL A 133 8.12 23.05 -25.39
CA VAL A 133 6.66 23.23 -25.35
C VAL A 133 5.95 21.88 -25.51
N ALA A 134 6.40 21.02 -26.43
CA ALA A 134 5.82 19.67 -26.60
C ALA A 134 6.02 18.77 -25.36
N ALA A 135 7.18 18.85 -24.69
CA ALA A 135 7.46 18.12 -23.45
C ALA A 135 6.59 18.62 -22.27
N LEU A 136 6.42 19.93 -22.14
CA LEU A 136 5.61 20.53 -21.07
C LEU A 136 4.12 20.19 -21.23
N PHE A 137 3.62 20.15 -22.47
CA PHE A 137 2.25 19.76 -22.78
C PHE A 137 1.97 18.27 -22.54
N SER A 138 2.94 17.39 -22.84
CA SER A 138 2.80 15.95 -22.58
C SER A 138 2.85 15.63 -21.08
N ILE A 139 3.66 16.34 -20.31
CA ILE A 139 3.69 16.25 -18.84
C ILE A 139 2.37 16.74 -18.24
N LEU A 140 1.84 17.89 -18.69
CA LEU A 140 0.56 18.42 -18.20
C LEU A 140 -0.65 17.54 -18.58
N ALA A 141 -0.64 16.93 -19.77
CA ALA A 141 -1.67 15.98 -20.18
C ALA A 141 -1.62 14.69 -19.33
N LEU A 142 -0.42 14.20 -19.00
CA LEU A 142 -0.23 13.05 -18.11
C LEU A 142 -0.73 13.35 -16.69
N VAL A 143 -0.46 14.55 -16.17
CA VAL A 143 -0.95 15.01 -14.86
C VAL A 143 -2.48 15.14 -14.85
N ALA A 144 -3.08 15.64 -15.94
CA ALA A 144 -4.53 15.73 -16.06
C ALA A 144 -5.21 14.36 -16.14
N ILE A 145 -4.62 13.40 -16.89
CA ILE A 145 -5.15 12.03 -17.03
C ILE A 145 -5.02 11.27 -15.69
N THR A 146 -3.89 11.41 -15.00
CA THR A 146 -3.68 10.77 -13.68
C THR A 146 -4.60 11.35 -12.60
N MET A 147 -4.85 12.67 -12.61
CA MET A 147 -5.84 13.29 -11.72
C MET A 147 -7.28 12.87 -12.03
N TRP A 148 -7.63 12.69 -13.30
CA TRP A 148 -8.96 12.18 -13.70
C TRP A 148 -9.16 10.73 -13.27
N TYR A 149 -8.16 9.87 -13.46
CA TYR A 149 -8.25 8.43 -13.14
C TYR A 149 -8.23 8.16 -11.62
N GLY A 150 -7.57 9.02 -10.83
CA GLY A 150 -7.57 8.93 -9.37
C GLY A 150 -8.93 9.19 -8.71
N GLN A 151 -9.90 9.78 -9.44
CA GLN A 151 -11.23 10.08 -8.91
C GLN A 151 -12.29 9.04 -9.27
N SER A 152 -12.07 8.21 -10.30
CA SER A 152 -13.04 7.19 -10.74
C SER A 152 -12.98 5.88 -9.95
N THR A 153 -12.00 5.71 -9.05
CA THR A 153 -11.77 4.48 -8.27
C THR A 153 -12.07 4.62 -6.77
N ALA A 154 -12.48 5.81 -6.29
CA ALA A 154 -12.90 5.98 -4.91
C ALA A 154 -14.31 5.39 -4.70
N SER A 155 -14.37 4.10 -4.37
CA SER A 155 -15.59 3.43 -3.89
C SER A 155 -16.13 4.15 -2.66
N ALA A 156 -17.36 4.65 -2.75
CA ALA A 156 -18.12 5.18 -1.64
C ALA A 156 -18.24 4.11 -0.53
N GLY A 157 -17.57 4.32 0.61
CA GLY A 157 -17.63 3.36 1.72
C GLY A 157 -16.65 3.54 2.88
N ALA A 158 -15.75 4.51 2.87
CA ALA A 158 -14.90 4.81 4.03
C ALA A 158 -15.34 6.14 4.68
N ALA A 159 -15.72 6.09 5.96
CA ALA A 159 -15.88 7.29 6.77
C ALA A 159 -14.49 7.91 7.01
N PRO A 160 -14.24 9.18 6.64
CA PRO A 160 -12.94 9.80 6.81
C PRO A 160 -12.77 10.34 8.24
N ALA A 161 -11.62 10.07 8.85
CA ALA A 161 -11.25 10.49 10.20
C ALA A 161 -10.47 11.82 10.25
N ASN A 162 -10.51 12.65 9.20
CA ASN A 162 -9.71 13.89 9.13
C ASN A 162 -10.56 15.14 8.84
N TRP A 163 -10.18 16.22 9.52
CA TRP A 163 -10.83 17.55 9.58
C TRP A 163 -10.94 18.29 8.22
N PHE A 164 -10.22 17.88 7.18
CA PHE A 164 -10.14 18.58 5.89
C PHE A 164 -11.24 18.23 4.86
N ASP A 165 -12.20 17.37 5.22
CA ASP A 165 -13.27 16.95 4.29
C ASP A 165 -14.66 17.42 4.76
N SER A 166 -14.88 18.74 4.76
CA SER A 166 -16.25 19.30 4.81
C SER A 166 -16.87 19.35 3.42
N GLU A 167 -18.20 19.35 3.35
CA GLU A 167 -19.01 19.38 2.12
C GLU A 167 -18.62 20.52 1.14
N THR A 168 -18.02 21.59 1.66
CA THR A 168 -17.43 22.72 0.92
C THR A 168 -16.13 22.39 0.18
N ALA A 169 -15.30 21.46 0.67
CA ALA A 169 -14.03 21.07 0.05
C ALA A 169 -14.24 20.27 -1.24
N ARG A 170 -15.32 19.49 -1.34
CA ARG A 170 -15.70 18.78 -2.57
C ARG A 170 -16.13 19.73 -3.69
N THR A 171 -16.79 20.84 -3.34
CA THR A 171 -17.26 21.84 -4.31
C THR A 171 -16.10 22.68 -4.86
N ILE A 172 -15.11 23.01 -4.02
CA ILE A 172 -13.90 23.74 -4.41
C ILE A 172 -13.01 22.88 -5.32
N LYS A 173 -12.88 21.57 -5.01
CA LYS A 173 -12.10 20.64 -5.83
C LYS A 173 -12.68 20.48 -7.24
N ASN A 174 -14.00 20.43 -7.38
CA ASN A 174 -14.66 20.35 -8.69
C ASN A 174 -14.57 21.67 -9.49
N PHE A 175 -14.62 22.83 -8.83
CA PHE A 175 -14.46 24.13 -9.50
C PHE A 175 -13.03 24.36 -10.03
N SER A 176 -12.01 23.88 -9.31
CA SER A 176 -10.61 24.00 -9.74
C SER A 176 -10.32 23.22 -11.03
N ILE A 177 -11.01 22.11 -11.27
CA ILE A 177 -10.86 21.25 -12.45
C ILE A 177 -11.52 21.89 -13.68
N PHE A 178 -12.73 22.44 -13.55
CA PHE A 178 -13.36 23.19 -14.65
C PHE A 178 -12.58 24.47 -14.97
N GLY A 179 -12.01 25.13 -13.96
CA GLY A 179 -11.10 26.27 -14.14
C GLY A 179 -9.81 25.90 -14.87
N ALA A 180 -9.19 24.77 -14.55
CA ALA A 180 -7.99 24.29 -15.23
C ALA A 180 -8.27 23.88 -16.69
N ILE A 181 -9.41 23.23 -16.96
CA ILE A 181 -9.83 22.84 -18.32
C ILE A 181 -10.18 24.08 -19.16
N THR A 182 -10.90 25.06 -18.60
CA THR A 182 -11.20 26.32 -19.32
C THR A 182 -9.96 27.17 -19.53
N ALA A 183 -9.02 27.21 -18.58
CA ALA A 183 -7.73 27.88 -18.76
C ALA A 183 -6.88 27.19 -19.84
N LEU A 184 -6.89 25.86 -19.94
CA LEU A 184 -6.22 25.10 -21.00
C LEU A 184 -6.84 25.36 -22.38
N VAL A 185 -8.17 25.39 -22.49
CA VAL A 185 -8.88 25.69 -23.74
C VAL A 185 -8.64 27.14 -24.16
N LEU A 186 -8.64 28.09 -23.21
CA LEU A 186 -8.38 29.49 -23.49
C LEU A 186 -6.92 29.73 -23.87
N ALA A 187 -5.97 29.05 -23.21
CA ALA A 187 -4.56 29.06 -23.58
C ALA A 187 -4.33 28.43 -24.96
N PHE A 188 -5.05 27.37 -25.31
CA PHE A 188 -5.02 26.75 -26.65
C PHE A 188 -5.55 27.71 -27.74
N ILE A 189 -6.65 28.41 -27.48
CA ILE A 189 -7.22 29.41 -28.41
C ILE A 189 -6.27 30.61 -28.58
N ILE A 190 -5.64 31.07 -27.50
CA ILE A 190 -4.68 32.18 -27.53
C ILE A 190 -3.38 31.77 -28.25
N ALA A 191 -2.90 30.54 -28.06
CA ALA A 191 -1.72 30.01 -28.75
C ALA A 191 -1.98 29.78 -30.25
N ALA A 192 -3.18 29.28 -30.60
CA ALA A 192 -3.59 29.01 -31.98
C ALA A 192 -3.84 30.28 -32.81
N THR A 193 -4.11 31.43 -32.17
CA THR A 193 -4.43 32.69 -32.87
C THR A 193 -3.24 33.63 -33.07
N LYS A 194 -2.12 33.43 -32.36
CA LYS A 194 -0.98 34.38 -32.34
C LYS A 194 0.34 33.86 -32.91
N SER A 195 0.43 32.63 -33.38
CA SER A 195 1.69 32.08 -33.88
C SER A 195 1.51 31.22 -35.14
N ASP A 196 2.39 31.38 -36.12
CA ASP A 196 2.50 30.48 -37.29
C ASP A 196 2.80 29.01 -36.88
N VAL A 197 3.10 28.77 -35.60
CA VAL A 197 3.17 27.46 -34.94
C VAL A 197 1.83 26.72 -35.02
N GLY A 198 0.71 27.45 -34.98
CA GLY A 198 -0.61 26.87 -35.17
C GLY A 198 -0.76 26.15 -36.51
N ALA A 199 -0.14 26.62 -37.59
CA ALA A 199 -0.31 26.00 -38.91
C ALA A 199 0.31 24.59 -38.98
N ASN A 200 1.48 24.37 -38.36
CA ASN A 200 2.16 23.06 -38.39
C ASN A 200 1.53 22.05 -37.43
N TYR A 201 1.12 22.47 -36.23
CA TYR A 201 0.43 21.60 -35.27
C TYR A 201 -1.04 21.36 -35.64
N VAL A 202 -1.72 22.33 -36.24
CA VAL A 202 -3.06 22.13 -36.82
C VAL A 202 -2.95 21.27 -38.08
N GLN A 203 -1.85 21.31 -38.83
CA GLN A 203 -1.63 20.38 -39.95
C GLN A 203 -1.36 18.94 -39.47
N SER A 204 -0.53 18.73 -38.45
CA SER A 204 -0.33 17.39 -37.87
C SER A 204 -1.60 16.87 -37.20
N ALA A 205 -2.34 17.71 -36.48
CA ALA A 205 -3.65 17.36 -35.93
C ALA A 205 -4.67 17.07 -37.03
N ARG A 206 -4.71 17.87 -38.11
CA ARG A 206 -5.57 17.63 -39.27
C ARG A 206 -5.22 16.34 -39.99
N LEU A 207 -3.94 15.97 -40.05
CA LEU A 207 -3.48 14.70 -40.59
C LEU A 207 -3.94 13.52 -39.72
N ILE A 208 -3.81 13.64 -38.39
CA ILE A 208 -4.32 12.68 -37.42
C ILE A 208 -5.84 12.54 -37.53
N PHE A 209 -6.59 13.64 -37.67
CA PHE A 209 -8.04 13.63 -37.85
C PHE A 209 -8.46 13.01 -39.19
N LYS A 210 -7.76 13.33 -40.28
CA LYS A 210 -8.03 12.79 -41.62
C LYS A 210 -7.78 11.28 -41.69
N ASN A 211 -6.81 10.79 -40.92
CA ASN A 211 -6.47 9.37 -40.80
C ASN A 211 -6.93 8.77 -39.46
N SER A 212 -7.94 9.38 -38.82
CA SER A 212 -8.41 8.98 -37.48
C SER A 212 -8.88 7.53 -37.44
N MET A 213 -9.43 7.01 -38.55
CA MET A 213 -9.81 5.61 -38.67
C MET A 213 -8.61 4.66 -38.54
N LEU A 214 -7.47 5.00 -39.16
CA LEU A 214 -6.24 4.19 -39.04
C LEU A 214 -5.72 4.23 -37.59
N TRP A 215 -5.76 5.39 -36.94
CA TRP A 215 -5.39 5.53 -35.53
C TRP A 215 -6.31 4.75 -34.59
N LEU A 216 -7.63 4.75 -34.84
CA LEU A 216 -8.59 3.96 -34.07
C LEU A 216 -8.37 2.46 -34.25
N MET A 217 -8.14 2.01 -35.47
CA MET A 217 -7.80 0.61 -35.74
C MET A 217 -6.49 0.20 -35.06
N PHE A 218 -5.47 1.06 -35.10
CA PHE A 218 -4.19 0.84 -34.43
C PHE A 218 -4.37 0.76 -32.91
N LEU A 219 -5.03 1.75 -32.29
CA LEU A 219 -5.23 1.76 -30.84
C LEU A 219 -6.12 0.61 -30.36
N ALA A 220 -7.12 0.19 -31.13
CA ALA A 220 -7.96 -0.95 -30.80
C ALA A 220 -7.18 -2.27 -30.83
N THR A 221 -6.33 -2.46 -31.85
CA THR A 221 -5.47 -3.66 -31.99
C THR A 221 -4.34 -3.67 -30.97
N MET A 222 -3.74 -2.52 -30.69
CA MET A 222 -2.76 -2.33 -29.62
C MET A 222 -3.36 -2.61 -28.24
N ALA A 223 -4.54 -2.06 -27.93
CA ALA A 223 -5.17 -2.27 -26.62
C ALA A 223 -5.53 -3.74 -26.38
N THR A 224 -6.02 -4.45 -27.42
CA THR A 224 -6.28 -5.89 -27.33
C THR A 224 -4.98 -6.69 -27.20
N SER A 225 -3.93 -6.34 -27.93
CA SER A 225 -2.61 -6.98 -27.82
C SER A 225 -2.00 -6.81 -26.43
N VAL A 226 -1.91 -5.57 -25.93
CA VAL A 226 -1.40 -5.23 -24.59
C VAL A 226 -2.17 -5.95 -23.49
N PHE A 227 -3.50 -6.05 -23.61
CA PHE A 227 -4.33 -6.71 -22.61
C PHE A 227 -3.98 -8.20 -22.44
N PHE A 228 -3.88 -8.95 -23.54
CA PHE A 228 -3.53 -10.37 -23.47
C PHE A 228 -2.05 -10.59 -23.15
N SER A 229 -1.16 -9.72 -23.67
CA SER A 229 0.26 -9.74 -23.32
C SER A 229 0.47 -9.53 -21.81
N PHE A 230 -0.26 -8.58 -21.21
CA PHE A 230 -0.25 -8.33 -19.77
C PHE A 230 -0.64 -9.57 -18.96
N ASP A 231 -1.70 -10.29 -19.33
CA ASP A 231 -2.12 -11.52 -18.61
C ASP A 231 -1.03 -12.61 -18.64
N SER A 232 -0.39 -12.82 -19.79
CA SER A 232 0.75 -13.75 -19.93
C SER A 232 1.95 -13.33 -19.06
N LEU A 233 2.35 -12.05 -19.13
CA LEU A 233 3.46 -11.53 -18.34
C LEU A 233 3.16 -11.58 -16.83
N PHE A 234 1.97 -11.18 -16.42
CA PHE A 234 1.55 -11.18 -15.02
C PHE A 234 1.58 -12.59 -14.42
N THR A 235 1.12 -13.58 -15.18
CA THR A 235 1.06 -14.97 -14.70
C THR A 235 2.43 -15.65 -14.69
N THR A 236 3.35 -15.22 -15.54
CA THR A 236 4.74 -15.66 -15.53
C THR A 236 5.53 -15.04 -14.37
N ILE A 237 5.23 -13.79 -14.01
CA ILE A 237 5.88 -13.06 -12.91
C ILE A 237 5.32 -13.48 -11.54
N PHE A 238 4.07 -13.94 -11.46
CA PHE A 238 3.41 -14.30 -10.19
C PHE A 238 2.97 -15.78 -10.11
N PRO A 239 3.78 -16.69 -9.52
CA PRO A 239 3.41 -18.09 -9.36
C PRO A 239 2.24 -18.29 -8.39
N ALA A 240 1.47 -19.39 -8.58
CA ALA A 240 0.22 -19.63 -7.86
C ALA A 240 0.37 -19.81 -6.33
N ASP A 241 1.59 -20.08 -5.84
CA ASP A 241 1.85 -20.33 -4.43
C ASP A 241 2.01 -19.03 -3.62
N GLU A 242 2.58 -17.98 -4.23
CA GLU A 242 2.67 -16.65 -3.60
C GLU A 242 1.30 -15.96 -3.55
N ARG A 243 0.43 -16.23 -4.54
CA ARG A 243 -0.98 -15.81 -4.54
C ARG A 243 -1.74 -16.32 -3.33
N LYS A 244 -1.62 -17.62 -3.04
CA LYS A 244 -2.29 -18.25 -1.90
C LYS A 244 -1.80 -17.68 -0.58
N ARG A 245 -0.50 -17.46 -0.44
CA ARG A 245 0.10 -16.90 0.78
C ARG A 245 -0.26 -15.43 0.99
N ALA A 246 -0.26 -14.61 -0.06
CA ALA A 246 -0.69 -13.22 0.02
C ALA A 246 -2.21 -13.09 0.30
N ALA A 247 -3.02 -13.97 -0.30
CA ALA A 247 -4.46 -14.04 -0.03
C ALA A 247 -4.75 -14.47 1.42
N GLU A 248 -3.99 -15.43 1.97
CA GLU A 248 -4.10 -15.89 3.35
C GLU A 248 -3.73 -14.77 4.35
N ILE A 249 -2.66 -14.02 4.09
CA ILE A 249 -2.26 -12.86 4.91
C ILE A 249 -3.34 -11.76 4.86
N ARG A 250 -3.88 -11.46 3.68
CA ARG A 250 -4.94 -10.45 3.53
C ARG A 250 -6.21 -10.86 4.26
N ALA A 251 -6.65 -12.10 4.09
CA ALA A 251 -7.84 -12.61 4.75
C ALA A 251 -7.68 -12.64 6.28
N THR A 252 -6.48 -12.92 6.79
CA THR A 252 -6.19 -12.85 8.23
C THR A 252 -6.39 -11.42 8.75
N ASN A 253 -5.85 -10.41 8.06
CA ASN A 253 -6.00 -9.01 8.44
C ASN A 253 -7.44 -8.51 8.30
N GLU A 254 -8.14 -8.88 7.23
CA GLU A 254 -9.53 -8.51 7.00
C GLU A 254 -10.49 -9.15 8.01
N VAL A 255 -10.32 -10.44 8.30
CA VAL A 255 -11.11 -11.14 9.32
C VAL A 255 -10.81 -10.59 10.70
N ALA A 256 -9.54 -10.33 11.05
CA ALA A 256 -9.19 -9.71 12.33
C ALA A 256 -9.84 -8.34 12.49
N ARG A 257 -9.89 -7.53 11.41
CA ARG A 257 -10.61 -6.26 11.41
C ARG A 257 -12.11 -6.45 11.62
N VAL A 258 -12.74 -7.39 10.90
CA VAL A 258 -14.18 -7.68 11.08
C VAL A 258 -14.49 -8.17 12.50
N VAL A 259 -13.63 -9.00 13.09
CA VAL A 259 -13.77 -9.46 14.49
C VAL A 259 -13.64 -8.29 15.47
N SER A 260 -12.69 -7.38 15.25
CA SER A 260 -12.60 -6.14 16.04
C SER A 260 -13.84 -5.26 15.88
N ASP A 261 -14.35 -5.11 14.66
CA ASP A 261 -15.58 -4.34 14.37
C ASP A 261 -16.81 -4.97 15.04
N ILE A 262 -16.91 -6.32 15.08
CA ILE A 262 -17.94 -7.04 15.84
C ILE A 262 -17.86 -6.67 17.32
N GLY A 263 -16.68 -6.73 17.94
CA GLY A 263 -16.49 -6.43 19.35
C GLY A 263 -16.85 -4.98 19.70
N THR A 264 -16.39 -4.02 18.90
CA THR A 264 -16.71 -2.60 19.10
C THR A 264 -18.21 -2.33 18.90
N LEU A 265 -18.83 -2.88 17.86
CA LEU A 265 -20.27 -2.73 17.61
C LEU A 265 -21.11 -3.36 18.73
N ALA A 266 -20.77 -4.57 19.17
CA ALA A 266 -21.45 -5.25 20.27
C ALA A 266 -21.33 -4.45 21.58
N SER A 267 -20.16 -3.88 21.88
CA SER A 267 -19.97 -3.01 23.04
C SER A 267 -20.81 -1.73 22.98
N LYS A 268 -20.95 -1.14 21.77
CA LYS A 268 -21.79 0.04 21.52
C LYS A 268 -23.26 -0.29 21.69
N ARG A 269 -23.73 -1.38 21.08
CA ARG A 269 -25.11 -1.87 21.23
C ARG A 269 -25.46 -2.20 22.67
N ARG A 270 -24.52 -2.75 23.44
CA ARG A 270 -24.72 -2.97 24.88
C ARG A 270 -25.05 -1.68 25.61
N LEU A 271 -24.34 -0.58 25.32
CA LEU A 271 -24.62 0.73 25.93
C LEU A 271 -25.98 1.30 25.48
N GLU A 272 -26.35 1.14 24.21
CA GLU A 272 -27.64 1.59 23.68
C GLU A 272 -28.81 0.81 24.28
N GLU A 273 -28.74 -0.53 24.30
CA GLU A 273 -29.76 -1.40 24.88
C GLU A 273 -29.85 -1.26 26.40
N ALA A 274 -28.73 -1.04 27.10
CA ALA A 274 -28.74 -0.73 28.52
C ALA A 274 -29.45 0.60 28.81
N ARG A 275 -29.20 1.65 28.00
CA ARG A 275 -29.95 2.92 28.13
C ARG A 275 -31.44 2.72 27.83
N ALA A 276 -31.78 1.94 26.81
CA ALA A 276 -33.16 1.64 26.45
C ALA A 276 -33.89 0.87 27.55
N LEU A 277 -33.21 -0.05 28.25
CA LEU A 277 -33.74 -0.75 29.42
C LEU A 277 -34.13 0.22 30.53
N PHE A 278 -33.24 1.15 30.91
CA PHE A 278 -33.50 2.11 31.98
C PHE A 278 -34.53 3.20 31.61
N GLN A 279 -34.80 3.39 30.32
CA GLN A 279 -35.86 4.27 29.82
C GLN A 279 -37.19 3.54 29.61
N ALA A 280 -37.22 2.21 29.70
CA ALA A 280 -38.42 1.43 29.48
C ALA A 280 -39.42 1.64 30.64
N PRO A 281 -40.73 1.82 30.34
CA PRO A 281 -41.75 2.04 31.37
C PRO A 281 -41.81 0.88 32.38
N ALA A 282 -41.61 -0.35 31.92
CA ALA A 282 -41.57 -1.53 32.79
C ALA A 282 -40.43 -1.49 33.82
N TRP A 283 -39.29 -0.86 33.51
CA TRP A 283 -38.19 -0.72 34.47
C TRP A 283 -38.47 0.43 35.45
N SER A 284 -39.03 1.54 34.99
CA SER A 284 -39.41 2.64 35.90
C SER A 284 -40.48 2.20 36.91
N ASP A 285 -41.41 1.34 36.50
CA ASP A 285 -42.42 0.77 37.42
C ASP A 285 -41.76 -0.13 38.47
N TYR A 286 -40.75 -0.91 38.09
CA TYR A 286 -39.98 -1.70 39.04
C TYR A 286 -39.16 -0.83 40.01
N GLU A 287 -38.54 0.26 39.53
CA GLU A 287 -37.84 1.21 40.41
C GLU A 287 -38.79 1.84 41.44
N LEU A 288 -40.04 2.13 41.06
CA LEU A 288 -41.07 2.61 41.99
C LEU A 288 -41.40 1.57 43.07
N GLU A 289 -41.48 0.29 42.74
CA GLU A 289 -41.67 -0.79 43.72
C GLU A 289 -40.46 -0.90 44.68
N LEU A 290 -39.24 -0.81 44.16
CA LEU A 290 -38.03 -0.82 44.99
C LEU A 290 -37.96 0.40 45.94
N ASP A 291 -38.41 1.57 45.50
CA ASP A 291 -38.49 2.77 46.33
C ASP A 291 -39.58 2.67 47.41
N LYS A 292 -40.65 1.89 47.18
CA LYS A 292 -41.62 1.55 48.24
C LYS A 292 -40.97 0.68 49.31
N VAL A 293 -40.17 -0.32 48.94
CA VAL A 293 -39.41 -1.15 49.90
C VAL A 293 -38.42 -0.32 50.70
N GLU A 294 -37.70 0.60 50.05
CA GLU A 294 -36.74 1.46 50.74
C GLU A 294 -37.42 2.36 51.78
N ARG A 295 -38.56 2.97 51.44
CA ARG A 295 -39.36 3.77 52.39
C ARG A 295 -39.88 2.90 53.54
N LEU A 296 -40.42 1.73 53.23
CA LEU A 296 -40.91 0.76 54.21
C LEU A 296 -39.81 0.36 55.21
N ALA A 297 -38.62 0.06 54.70
CA ALA A 297 -37.48 -0.36 55.51
C ALA A 297 -36.84 0.79 56.32
N ARG A 298 -37.00 2.05 55.89
CA ARG A 298 -36.60 3.25 56.67
C ARG A 298 -37.58 3.57 57.80
N GLU A 299 -38.87 3.28 57.64
CA GLU A 299 -39.89 3.46 58.69
C GLU A 299 -39.95 2.28 59.68
N ALA A 300 -39.46 1.12 59.26
CA ALA A 300 -39.44 -0.10 60.07
C ALA A 300 -38.72 0.03 61.42
N PRO A 301 -37.52 0.66 61.55
CA PRO A 301 -36.80 0.72 62.82
C PRO A 301 -37.58 1.41 63.93
N ASP A 302 -38.33 2.46 63.60
CA ASP A 302 -39.08 3.23 64.60
C ASP A 302 -40.35 2.49 65.03
N LYS A 303 -41.03 1.84 64.08
CA LYS A 303 -42.21 0.99 64.36
C LYS A 303 -41.83 -0.29 65.10
N ILE A 304 -40.69 -0.91 64.74
CA ILE A 304 -40.12 -2.08 65.42
C ILE A 304 -39.68 -1.71 66.83
N ARG A 305 -39.01 -0.57 67.03
CA ARG A 305 -38.62 -0.10 68.38
C ARG A 305 -39.83 0.09 69.28
N ALA A 306 -40.90 0.72 68.77
CA ALA A 306 -42.13 0.93 69.52
C ALA A 306 -42.80 -0.39 69.95
N GLN A 307 -42.83 -1.39 69.05
CA GLN A 307 -43.40 -2.70 69.34
C GLN A 307 -42.53 -3.52 70.31
N ILE A 308 -41.20 -3.52 70.09
CA ILE A 308 -40.24 -4.21 70.95
C ILE A 308 -40.19 -3.61 72.36
N SER A 309 -40.28 -2.28 72.51
CA SER A 309 -40.35 -1.65 73.83
C SER A 309 -41.60 -2.10 74.60
N GLN A 310 -42.74 -2.19 73.91
CA GLN A 310 -44.00 -2.64 74.50
C GLN A 310 -43.95 -4.12 74.93
N GLU A 311 -43.35 -4.99 74.12
CA GLU A 311 -43.18 -6.41 74.44
C GLU A 311 -42.16 -6.65 75.56
N LEU A 312 -41.05 -5.91 75.57
CA LEU A 312 -40.02 -5.98 76.62
C LEU A 312 -40.55 -5.50 77.97
N GLU A 313 -41.35 -4.43 78.02
CA GLU A 313 -41.97 -3.96 79.26
C GLU A 313 -42.97 -4.98 79.82
N ALA A 314 -43.79 -5.59 78.96
CA ALA A 314 -44.72 -6.64 79.35
C ALA A 314 -44.02 -7.95 79.78
N GLN A 315 -42.84 -8.26 79.25
CA GLN A 315 -42.04 -9.41 79.70
C GLN A 315 -41.30 -9.13 81.01
N LYS A 316 -40.71 -7.94 81.18
CA LYS A 316 -40.02 -7.55 82.42
C LYS A 316 -40.97 -7.57 83.63
N SER A 317 -42.21 -7.10 83.47
CA SER A 317 -43.21 -7.16 84.54
C SER A 317 -43.56 -8.59 84.94
N ARG A 318 -43.71 -9.50 83.97
CA ARG A 318 -43.95 -10.94 84.24
C ARG A 318 -42.77 -11.63 84.93
N ILE A 319 -41.53 -11.33 84.53
CA ILE A 319 -40.33 -11.88 85.19
C ILE A 319 -40.23 -11.35 86.62
N ALA A 320 -40.48 -10.06 86.85
CA ALA A 320 -40.45 -9.46 88.17
C ALA A 320 -41.48 -10.11 89.12
N GLU A 321 -42.71 -10.35 88.66
CA GLU A 321 -43.75 -11.04 89.45
C GLU A 321 -43.35 -12.48 89.81
N LEU A 322 -42.71 -13.20 88.88
CA LEU A 322 -42.21 -14.56 89.13
C LEU A 322 -41.00 -14.56 90.09
N GLU A 323 -40.13 -13.56 90.00
CA GLU A 323 -38.99 -13.39 90.90
C GLU A 323 -39.45 -13.06 92.33
N GLU A 324 -40.50 -12.25 92.50
CA GLU A 324 -41.13 -11.96 93.79
C GLU A 324 -41.76 -13.22 94.41
N LYS A 325 -42.50 -14.01 93.62
CA LYS A 325 -43.08 -15.30 94.06
C LYS A 325 -42.01 -16.28 94.51
N ARG A 326 -40.91 -16.38 93.75
CA ARG A 326 -39.75 -17.21 94.11
C ARG A 326 -39.11 -16.75 95.42
N ALA A 327 -38.85 -15.46 95.57
CA ALA A 327 -38.22 -14.88 96.76
C ALA A 327 -39.10 -15.07 98.02
N THR A 328 -40.42 -14.94 97.87
CA THR A 328 -41.37 -15.15 98.97
C THR A 328 -41.40 -16.63 99.39
N ALA A 329 -41.42 -17.56 98.42
CA ALA A 329 -41.40 -18.99 98.68
C ALA A 329 -40.09 -19.44 99.34
N THR A 330 -38.92 -18.98 98.88
CA THR A 330 -37.62 -19.32 99.49
C THR A 330 -37.44 -18.70 100.87
N GLY A 331 -37.93 -17.48 101.09
CA GLY A 331 -37.99 -16.87 102.43
C GLY A 331 -38.83 -17.69 103.41
N GLY A 332 -40.01 -18.16 102.97
CA GLY A 332 -40.87 -19.04 103.75
C GLY A 332 -40.22 -20.38 104.10
N GLN A 333 -39.47 -20.98 103.15
CA GLN A 333 -38.70 -22.20 103.40
C GLN A 333 -37.65 -22.03 104.50
N ALA A 334 -36.86 -20.95 104.45
CA ALA A 334 -35.82 -20.71 105.44
C ALA A 334 -36.40 -20.58 106.86
N GLY A 335 -37.55 -19.91 106.99
CA GLY A 335 -38.27 -19.79 108.25
C GLY A 335 -38.76 -21.14 108.80
N LEU A 336 -39.41 -21.94 107.95
CA LEU A 336 -39.91 -23.26 108.34
C LEU A 336 -38.78 -24.26 108.64
N GLN A 337 -37.67 -24.20 107.90
CA GLN A 337 -36.49 -25.04 108.14
C GLN A 337 -35.86 -24.74 109.51
N THR A 338 -35.82 -23.46 109.90
CA THR A 338 -35.34 -23.05 111.22
C THR A 338 -36.23 -23.62 112.33
N ARG A 339 -37.56 -23.53 112.16
CA ARG A 339 -38.53 -24.09 113.10
C ARG A 339 -38.45 -25.62 113.19
N LYS A 340 -38.25 -26.30 112.05
CA LYS A 340 -38.02 -27.75 112.00
C LYS A 340 -36.81 -28.16 112.84
N ASN A 341 -35.69 -27.43 112.70
CA ASN A 341 -34.47 -27.71 113.47
C ASN A 341 -34.72 -27.55 114.97
N GLN A 342 -35.40 -26.48 115.40
CA GLN A 342 -35.76 -26.24 116.80
C GLN A 342 -36.64 -27.35 117.39
N LEU A 343 -37.68 -27.76 116.67
CA LEU A 343 -38.58 -28.84 117.11
C LEU A 343 -37.89 -30.21 117.13
N THR A 344 -36.94 -30.45 116.21
CA THR A 344 -36.15 -31.70 116.19
C THR A 344 -35.22 -31.78 117.39
N GLU A 345 -34.60 -30.67 117.77
CA GLU A 345 -33.78 -30.57 118.98
C GLU A 345 -34.62 -30.80 120.24
N GLU A 346 -35.79 -30.16 120.35
CA GLU A 346 -36.73 -30.35 121.47
C GLU A 346 -37.20 -31.82 121.57
N LEU A 347 -37.51 -32.45 120.43
CA LEU A 347 -37.89 -33.87 120.37
C LEU A 347 -36.76 -34.76 120.91
N SER A 348 -35.52 -34.52 120.47
CA SER A 348 -34.36 -35.32 120.89
C SER A 348 -34.11 -35.19 122.40
N ARG A 349 -34.28 -33.99 122.96
CA ARG A 349 -34.19 -33.74 124.40
C ARG A 349 -35.24 -34.52 125.18
N LEU A 350 -36.51 -34.42 124.77
CA LEU A 350 -37.62 -35.12 125.44
C LEU A 350 -37.53 -36.64 125.31
N GLN A 351 -37.01 -37.15 124.19
CA GLN A 351 -36.74 -38.58 124.01
C GLN A 351 -35.62 -39.08 124.93
N GLY A 352 -34.62 -38.24 125.23
CA GLY A 352 -33.59 -38.53 126.22
C GLY A 352 -34.11 -38.55 127.66
N GLU A 353 -35.06 -37.66 128.01
CA GLU A 353 -35.67 -37.58 129.36
C GLU A 353 -36.71 -38.68 129.63
N ARG A 354 -37.38 -39.19 128.58
CA ARG A 354 -38.41 -40.22 128.67
C ARG A 354 -38.00 -41.49 129.43
N PRO A 355 -36.88 -42.18 129.12
CA PRO A 355 -36.52 -43.43 129.80
C PRO A 355 -36.28 -43.24 131.29
N GLU A 356 -35.72 -42.10 131.72
CA GLU A 356 -35.52 -41.77 133.12
C GLU A 356 -36.86 -41.54 133.83
N ALA A 357 -37.78 -40.79 133.21
CA ALA A 357 -39.13 -40.59 133.74
C ALA A 357 -39.92 -41.91 133.85
N VAL A 358 -39.85 -42.77 132.83
CA VAL A 358 -40.48 -44.10 132.83
C VAL A 358 -39.87 -45.00 133.89
N ALA A 359 -38.54 -45.01 134.03
CA ALA A 359 -37.86 -45.77 135.06
C ALA A 359 -38.33 -45.36 136.45
N SER A 360 -38.42 -44.05 136.73
CA SER A 360 -38.93 -43.54 138.00
C SER A 360 -40.37 -44.03 138.26
N ALA A 361 -41.31 -43.78 137.33
CA ALA A 361 -42.70 -44.18 137.47
C ALA A 361 -42.87 -45.70 137.64
N SER A 362 -42.08 -46.51 136.93
CA SER A 362 -42.10 -47.97 137.06
C SER A 362 -41.64 -48.43 138.45
N ALA A 363 -40.62 -47.77 139.02
CA ALA A 363 -40.13 -48.08 140.37
C ALA A 363 -41.19 -47.78 141.44
N GLN A 364 -41.88 -46.62 141.37
CA GLN A 364 -43.00 -46.34 142.30
C GLN A 364 -44.18 -47.28 142.08
N LYS A 365 -44.46 -47.69 140.83
CA LYS A 365 -45.56 -48.62 140.54
C LYS A 365 -45.33 -49.99 141.17
N VAL A 366 -44.09 -50.48 141.17
CA VAL A 366 -43.72 -51.72 141.88
C VAL A 366 -44.00 -51.59 143.38
N VAL A 367 -43.68 -50.44 143.99
CA VAL A 367 -43.97 -50.17 145.41
C VAL A 367 -45.47 -50.18 145.69
N VAL A 368 -46.28 -49.51 144.85
CA VAL A 368 -47.75 -49.53 144.97
C VAL A 368 -48.28 -50.97 144.89
N SER A 369 -47.85 -51.76 143.90
CA SER A 369 -48.31 -53.14 143.73
C SER A 369 -47.94 -54.06 144.91
N GLU A 370 -46.79 -53.83 145.56
CA GLU A 370 -46.41 -54.59 146.76
C GLU A 370 -47.24 -54.18 147.99
N ILE A 371 -47.62 -52.91 148.11
CA ILE A 371 -48.52 -52.44 149.17
C ILE A 371 -49.95 -52.95 148.93
N GLU A 372 -50.43 -52.96 147.69
CA GLU A 372 -51.73 -53.57 147.32
C GLU A 372 -51.77 -55.05 147.72
N ARG A 373 -50.70 -55.79 147.40
CA ARG A 373 -50.55 -57.20 147.81
C ARG A 373 -50.63 -57.35 149.34
N ARG A 374 -49.93 -56.50 150.09
CA ARG A 374 -50.01 -56.46 151.57
C ARG A 374 -51.41 -56.09 152.07
N LEU A 375 -52.11 -55.18 151.40
CA LEU A 375 -53.47 -54.78 151.77
C LEU A 375 -54.45 -55.93 151.59
N ASP A 376 -54.34 -56.67 150.49
CA ASP A 376 -55.21 -57.82 150.21
C ASP A 376 -54.93 -58.98 151.19
N GLU A 377 -53.68 -59.21 151.58
CA GLU A 377 -53.33 -60.11 152.69
C GLU A 377 -53.96 -59.69 154.03
N GLN A 378 -54.05 -58.39 154.32
CA GLN A 378 -54.71 -57.90 155.55
C GLN A 378 -56.24 -57.93 155.45
N ARG A 379 -56.80 -57.59 154.30
CA ARG A 379 -58.25 -57.71 154.03
C ARG A 379 -58.73 -59.14 154.19
N THR A 380 -57.96 -60.10 153.68
CA THR A 380 -58.28 -61.53 153.84
C THR A 380 -58.26 -61.94 155.31
N LYS A 381 -57.30 -61.47 156.12
CA LYS A 381 -57.31 -61.69 157.59
C LYS A 381 -58.52 -61.06 158.28
N VAL A 382 -58.85 -59.81 157.95
CA VAL A 382 -60.04 -59.13 158.51
C VAL A 382 -61.33 -59.89 158.16
N LEU A 383 -61.47 -60.36 156.92
CA LEU A 383 -62.62 -61.14 156.46
C LEU A 383 -62.65 -62.54 157.10
N ALA A 384 -61.49 -63.15 157.34
CA ALA A 384 -61.36 -64.43 158.03
C ALA A 384 -61.78 -64.34 159.51
N GLU A 385 -61.37 -63.28 160.21
CA GLU A 385 -61.78 -62.98 161.60
C GLU A 385 -63.27 -62.64 161.70
N GLU A 386 -63.84 -61.88 160.75
CA GLU A 386 -65.29 -61.60 160.72
C GLU A 386 -66.11 -62.91 160.56
N LYS A 387 -65.55 -63.91 159.87
CA LYS A 387 -66.12 -65.25 159.71
C LYS A 387 -65.74 -66.25 160.82
N GLY A 388 -64.88 -65.86 161.77
CA GLY A 388 -64.51 -66.65 162.96
C GLY A 388 -63.52 -67.80 162.72
N VAL A 389 -62.65 -67.72 161.70
CA VAL A 389 -61.86 -68.87 161.21
C VAL A 389 -60.40 -68.92 161.74
N GLU A 390 -59.83 -67.82 162.26
CA GLU A 390 -58.46 -67.77 162.80
C GLU A 390 -58.42 -67.14 164.21
N GLY A 391 -57.45 -67.53 165.05
CA GLY A 391 -57.13 -66.99 166.40
C GLY A 391 -58.14 -67.17 167.55
N SER A 392 -59.42 -66.81 167.33
CA SER A 392 -60.48 -66.70 168.37
C SER A 392 -61.58 -67.77 168.22
N GLY A 393 -61.76 -68.33 167.03
CA GLY A 393 -62.76 -69.37 166.74
C GLY A 393 -64.23 -68.95 166.94
N LYS A 394 -64.50 -67.64 167.10
CA LYS A 394 -65.83 -67.07 167.36
C LYS A 394 -66.19 -66.04 166.29
N VAL A 395 -67.38 -66.16 165.73
CA VAL A 395 -67.95 -65.23 164.74
C VAL A 395 -68.38 -63.93 165.44
N GLY A 396 -67.76 -62.78 165.10
CA GLY A 396 -68.15 -61.47 165.63
C GLY A 396 -67.02 -60.43 165.70
N ARG A 397 -67.37 -59.13 165.77
CA ARG A 397 -66.43 -57.99 165.73
C ARG A 397 -65.77 -57.71 167.10
N GLY A 398 -64.87 -58.59 167.52
CA GLY A 398 -64.15 -58.53 168.80
C GLY A 398 -62.86 -57.67 168.81
N GLN A 399 -62.04 -57.80 169.88
CA GLN A 399 -60.81 -57.01 170.05
C GLN A 399 -59.74 -57.29 168.98
N PHE A 400 -59.54 -58.56 168.60
CA PHE A 400 -58.60 -58.96 167.54
C PHE A 400 -59.03 -58.46 166.16
N TRP A 401 -60.34 -58.50 165.86
CA TRP A 401 -60.89 -57.91 164.63
C TRP A 401 -60.61 -56.41 164.54
N ARG A 402 -60.75 -55.66 165.64
CA ARG A 402 -60.43 -54.21 165.66
C ARG A 402 -58.93 -53.96 165.44
N ALA A 403 -58.05 -54.80 165.98
CA ALA A 403 -56.61 -54.69 165.76
C ALA A 403 -56.24 -54.97 164.29
N ALA A 404 -56.73 -56.07 163.71
CA ALA A 404 -56.53 -56.39 162.29
C ALA A 404 -57.15 -55.32 161.36
N LYS A 405 -58.31 -54.75 161.74
CA LYS A 405 -58.92 -53.63 161.02
C LYS A 405 -58.09 -52.36 161.08
N ALA A 406 -57.53 -52.02 162.24
CA ALA A 406 -56.64 -50.88 162.38
C ALA A 406 -55.36 -51.05 161.55
N ASP A 407 -54.82 -52.29 161.48
CA ASP A 407 -53.69 -52.61 160.62
C ASP A 407 -54.06 -52.55 159.12
N GLU A 408 -55.26 -53.00 158.72
CA GLU A 408 -55.78 -52.83 157.35
C GLU A 408 -55.91 -51.34 156.98
N GLU A 409 -56.46 -50.52 157.87
CA GLU A 409 -56.58 -49.06 157.66
C GLU A 409 -55.22 -48.39 157.55
N LYS A 410 -54.23 -48.83 158.34
CA LYS A 410 -52.85 -48.34 158.24
C LYS A 410 -52.22 -48.68 156.89
N VAL A 411 -52.35 -49.92 156.42
CA VAL A 411 -51.83 -50.33 155.10
C VAL A 411 -52.60 -49.63 153.96
N ARG A 412 -53.91 -49.37 154.14
CA ARG A 412 -54.71 -48.60 153.19
C ARG A 412 -54.26 -47.14 153.12
N ALA A 413 -53.91 -46.52 154.24
CA ALA A 413 -53.33 -45.18 154.26
C ALA A 413 -51.92 -45.16 153.62
N GLU A 414 -51.10 -46.19 153.85
CA GLU A 414 -49.81 -46.38 153.15
C GLU A 414 -50.00 -46.47 151.63
N LEU A 415 -51.03 -47.19 151.17
CA LEU A 415 -51.37 -47.30 149.75
C LEU A 415 -51.75 -45.94 149.16
N GLN A 416 -52.61 -45.19 149.82
CA GLN A 416 -53.03 -43.86 149.34
C GLN A 416 -51.83 -42.91 149.19
N VAL A 417 -50.90 -42.92 150.15
CA VAL A 417 -49.65 -42.13 150.07
C VAL A 417 -48.75 -42.63 148.93
N ALA A 418 -48.67 -43.94 148.70
CA ALA A 418 -47.89 -44.51 147.60
C ALA A 418 -48.50 -44.19 146.22
N GLU A 419 -49.82 -44.21 146.10
CA GLU A 419 -50.55 -43.78 144.90
C GLU A 419 -50.32 -42.28 144.60
N GLU A 420 -50.39 -41.42 145.62
CA GLU A 420 -50.06 -39.98 145.48
C GLU A 420 -48.60 -39.77 145.03
N ARG A 421 -47.66 -40.58 145.55
CA ARG A 421 -46.25 -40.56 145.13
C ARG A 421 -46.03 -41.09 143.71
N LEU A 422 -46.85 -42.03 143.25
CA LEU A 422 -46.80 -42.55 141.86
C LEU A 422 -47.39 -41.54 140.87
N ARG A 423 -48.39 -40.76 141.29
CA ARG A 423 -49.10 -39.81 140.43
C ARG A 423 -48.17 -38.81 139.76
N GLY A 424 -47.26 -38.17 140.50
CA GLY A 424 -46.34 -37.18 139.95
C GLY A 424 -45.41 -37.72 138.84
N PRO A 425 -44.65 -38.82 139.08
CA PRO A 425 -43.88 -39.53 138.05
C PRO A 425 -44.72 -39.99 136.85
N ALA A 426 -45.92 -40.55 137.06
CA ALA A 426 -46.79 -41.00 135.99
C ALA A 426 -47.31 -39.84 135.11
N GLU A 427 -47.72 -38.74 135.73
CA GLU A 427 -48.13 -37.51 135.02
C GLU A 427 -46.97 -36.94 134.19
N ARG A 428 -45.73 -36.99 134.69
CA ARG A 428 -44.52 -36.59 133.93
C ARG A 428 -44.32 -37.44 132.67
N VAL A 429 -44.46 -38.76 132.75
CA VAL A 429 -44.36 -39.63 131.55
C VAL A 429 -45.44 -39.27 130.52
N THR A 430 -46.69 -39.12 130.97
CA THR A 430 -47.80 -38.78 130.05
C THR A 430 -47.66 -37.39 129.44
N SER A 431 -47.10 -36.43 130.20
CA SER A 431 -46.76 -35.08 129.73
C SER A 431 -45.71 -35.12 128.63
N ILE A 432 -44.61 -35.84 128.86
CA ILE A 432 -43.54 -36.02 127.86
C ILE A 432 -44.10 -36.71 126.61
N ASP A 433 -44.88 -37.79 126.75
CA ASP A 433 -45.45 -38.51 125.61
C ASP A 433 -46.42 -37.64 124.79
N LYS A 434 -47.26 -36.82 125.44
CA LYS A 434 -48.12 -35.85 124.75
C LYS A 434 -47.31 -34.80 123.99
N ARG A 435 -46.27 -34.25 124.60
CA ARG A 435 -45.42 -33.24 123.95
C ARG A 435 -44.63 -33.82 122.79
N VAL A 436 -44.10 -35.02 122.92
CA VAL A 436 -43.44 -35.77 121.83
C VAL A 436 -44.41 -36.03 120.68
N ALA A 437 -45.64 -36.46 120.96
CA ALA A 437 -46.65 -36.68 119.93
C ALA A 437 -47.04 -35.37 119.21
N GLN A 438 -47.20 -34.28 119.97
CA GLN A 438 -47.48 -32.95 119.42
C GLN A 438 -46.34 -32.46 118.50
N ILE A 439 -45.08 -32.54 118.96
CA ILE A 439 -43.91 -32.12 118.18
C ILE A 439 -43.79 -32.94 116.88
N LYS A 440 -44.03 -34.26 116.93
CA LYS A 440 -44.03 -35.10 115.73
C LYS A 440 -45.11 -34.70 114.72
N ALA A 441 -46.30 -34.33 115.19
CA ALA A 441 -47.37 -33.82 114.32
C ALA A 441 -46.99 -32.47 113.69
N GLU A 442 -46.42 -31.54 114.47
CA GLU A 442 -45.93 -30.25 113.97
C GLU A 442 -44.80 -30.43 112.93
N LEU A 443 -43.86 -31.35 113.17
CA LEU A 443 -42.80 -31.68 112.22
C LEU A 443 -43.35 -32.22 110.90
N ALA A 444 -44.33 -33.14 110.94
CA ALA A 444 -44.95 -33.69 109.73
C ALA A 444 -45.69 -32.60 108.92
N GLN A 445 -46.35 -31.65 109.60
CA GLN A 445 -46.99 -30.51 108.95
C GLN A 445 -45.97 -29.57 108.30
N ILE A 446 -44.90 -29.23 109.03
CA ILE A 446 -43.81 -28.39 108.50
C ILE A 446 -43.14 -29.04 107.28
N ASP A 447 -42.98 -30.35 107.27
CA ASP A 447 -42.43 -31.08 106.13
C ASP A 447 -43.35 -31.04 104.90
N GLY A 448 -44.67 -31.12 105.10
CA GLY A 448 -45.66 -30.91 104.04
C GLY A 448 -45.62 -29.49 103.46
N ASP A 449 -45.55 -28.47 104.32
CA ASP A 449 -45.48 -27.07 103.91
C ASP A 449 -44.15 -26.73 103.20
N LEU A 450 -43.04 -27.28 103.68
CA LEU A 450 -41.73 -27.16 103.02
C LEU A 450 -41.72 -27.76 101.62
N ALA A 451 -42.32 -28.95 101.45
CA ALA A 451 -42.44 -29.59 100.14
C ALA A 451 -43.28 -28.75 99.17
N LYS A 452 -44.37 -28.15 99.65
CA LYS A 452 -45.22 -27.26 98.84
C LYS A 452 -44.47 -26.00 98.41
N LEU A 453 -43.84 -25.28 99.34
CA LEU A 453 -43.06 -24.08 99.03
C LEU A 453 -41.87 -24.38 98.12
N LYS A 454 -41.29 -25.59 98.23
CA LYS A 454 -40.25 -26.06 97.31
C LYS A 454 -40.76 -26.28 95.90
N GLY A 455 -41.91 -26.93 95.75
CA GLY A 455 -42.56 -27.06 94.45
C GLY A 455 -42.87 -25.71 93.80
N GLU A 456 -43.37 -24.74 94.58
CA GLU A 456 -43.66 -23.39 94.10
C GLU A 456 -42.39 -22.62 93.68
N ALA A 457 -41.32 -22.70 94.48
CA ALA A 457 -40.04 -22.05 94.18
C ALA A 457 -39.35 -22.65 92.94
N ASP A 458 -39.36 -23.98 92.80
CA ASP A 458 -38.74 -24.69 91.66
C ASP A 458 -39.53 -24.43 90.37
N THR A 459 -40.88 -24.43 90.44
CA THR A 459 -41.74 -24.10 89.29
C THR A 459 -41.52 -22.65 88.83
N ALA A 460 -41.46 -21.70 89.77
CA ALA A 460 -41.17 -20.31 89.45
C ALA A 460 -39.76 -20.15 88.84
N ALA A 461 -38.76 -20.86 89.36
CA ALA A 461 -37.40 -20.85 88.82
C ALA A 461 -37.33 -21.38 87.38
N GLN A 462 -38.04 -22.48 87.08
CA GLN A 462 -38.09 -23.03 85.73
C GLN A 462 -38.80 -22.08 84.75
N MET A 463 -39.92 -21.47 85.16
CA MET A 463 -40.62 -20.46 84.35
C MET A 463 -39.77 -19.21 84.08
N ILE A 464 -38.98 -18.76 85.07
CA ILE A 464 -38.01 -17.66 84.89
C ILE A 464 -36.91 -18.06 83.89
N SER A 465 -36.39 -19.29 83.97
CA SER A 465 -35.35 -19.77 83.04
C SER A 465 -35.83 -19.81 81.60
N VAL A 466 -37.04 -20.34 81.35
CA VAL A 466 -37.65 -20.37 80.01
C VAL A 466 -37.90 -18.94 79.49
N ALA A 467 -38.35 -18.02 80.35
CA ALA A 467 -38.55 -16.63 79.97
C ALA A 467 -37.22 -15.88 79.66
N LYS A 468 -36.11 -16.25 80.33
CA LYS A 468 -34.77 -15.68 80.10
C LYS A 468 -34.05 -16.31 78.89
N GLU A 469 -34.30 -17.58 78.60
CA GLU A 469 -33.70 -18.26 77.43
C GLU A 469 -34.41 -17.89 76.12
N GLY A 470 -35.72 -17.64 76.15
CA GLY A 470 -36.47 -17.14 74.99
C GLY A 470 -35.98 -15.78 74.46
N THR A 471 -35.31 -14.97 75.28
CA THR A 471 -34.72 -13.67 74.88
C THR A 471 -33.31 -13.80 74.28
N ALA A 472 -32.62 -14.92 74.47
CA ALA A 472 -31.28 -15.15 73.91
C ALA A 472 -31.33 -15.72 72.48
N ALA A 473 -32.33 -16.57 72.17
CA ALA A 473 -32.48 -17.19 70.86
C ALA A 473 -32.98 -16.22 69.76
N ASP A 474 -33.72 -15.16 70.12
CA ASP A 474 -34.28 -14.18 69.16
C ASP A 474 -33.31 -13.03 68.82
N ASN A 475 -32.20 -12.88 69.55
CA ASN A 475 -31.25 -11.79 69.32
C ASN A 475 -30.25 -12.06 68.18
N SER A 476 -30.10 -13.32 67.74
CA SER A 476 -29.22 -13.68 66.61
C SER A 476 -29.87 -13.51 65.23
N ASP A 477 -31.19 -13.31 65.16
CA ASP A 477 -31.96 -13.17 63.91
C ASP A 477 -32.39 -11.71 63.62
N ARG A 478 -31.82 -10.73 64.34
CA ARG A 478 -32.10 -9.31 64.09
C ARG A 478 -31.50 -8.86 62.76
N PHE A 479 -32.31 -8.96 61.70
CA PHE A 479 -32.11 -8.27 60.44
C PHE A 479 -32.05 -6.74 60.71
N ASP A 480 -30.89 -6.13 60.52
CA ASP A 480 -30.73 -4.68 60.58
C ASP A 480 -31.33 -4.04 59.32
N PRO A 481 -32.48 -3.34 59.42
CA PRO A 481 -33.16 -2.76 58.26
C PRO A 481 -32.30 -1.70 57.58
N ALA A 482 -31.45 -0.98 58.32
CA ALA A 482 -30.58 0.05 57.78
C ALA A 482 -29.45 -0.58 56.92
N ALA A 483 -28.86 -1.68 57.39
CA ALA A 483 -27.89 -2.45 56.63
C ALA A 483 -28.53 -3.08 55.38
N GLY A 484 -29.77 -3.55 55.49
CA GLY A 484 -30.55 -4.10 54.37
C GLY A 484 -30.83 -3.07 53.27
N VAL A 485 -31.20 -1.84 53.63
CA VAL A 485 -31.40 -0.72 52.68
C VAL A 485 -30.09 -0.32 52.02
N ALA A 486 -29.01 -0.20 52.78
CA ALA A 486 -27.68 0.11 52.23
C ALA A 486 -27.16 -1.00 51.29
N SER A 487 -27.49 -2.27 51.57
CA SER A 487 -27.22 -3.39 50.66
C SER A 487 -28.02 -3.27 49.37
N LEU A 488 -29.33 -3.00 49.46
CA LEU A 488 -30.20 -2.84 48.29
C LEU A 488 -29.73 -1.68 47.39
N ALA A 489 -29.38 -0.53 47.98
CA ALA A 489 -28.86 0.63 47.24
C ALA A 489 -27.54 0.31 46.51
N ARG A 490 -26.63 -0.43 47.16
CA ARG A 490 -25.38 -0.91 46.53
C ARG A 490 -25.66 -1.85 45.36
N GLN A 491 -26.58 -2.80 45.52
CA GLN A 491 -26.95 -3.73 44.44
C GLN A 491 -27.64 -3.01 43.27
N ARG A 492 -28.51 -2.02 43.55
CA ARG A 492 -29.09 -1.14 42.52
C ARG A 492 -28.02 -0.39 41.73
N GLN A 493 -27.02 0.15 42.42
CA GLN A 493 -25.89 0.83 41.77
C GLN A 493 -25.03 -0.13 40.95
N ALA A 494 -24.76 -1.33 41.47
CA ALA A 494 -24.03 -2.38 40.75
C ALA A 494 -24.75 -2.78 39.45
N PHE A 495 -26.07 -2.96 39.51
CA PHE A 495 -26.89 -3.25 38.32
C PHE A 495 -26.88 -2.11 37.30
N ARG A 496 -26.90 -0.84 37.74
CA ARG A 496 -26.76 0.32 36.83
C ARG A 496 -25.40 0.39 36.14
N GLN A 497 -24.34 -0.09 36.80
CA GLN A 497 -22.99 -0.14 36.22
C GLN A 497 -22.84 -1.32 35.24
N LYS A 498 -23.35 -2.50 35.61
CA LYS A 498 -23.34 -3.70 34.77
C LYS A 498 -24.68 -4.44 34.91
N PRO A 499 -25.63 -4.25 33.98
CA PRO A 499 -26.94 -4.89 34.06
C PRO A 499 -26.83 -6.37 33.68
N ASP A 500 -26.63 -7.23 34.67
CA ASP A 500 -26.49 -8.68 34.48
C ASP A 500 -27.49 -9.49 35.33
N ARG A 501 -27.67 -10.76 34.98
CA ARG A 501 -28.56 -11.68 35.71
C ARG A 501 -28.22 -11.82 37.20
N PRO A 502 -26.95 -11.99 37.63
CA PRO A 502 -26.64 -12.17 39.04
C PRO A 502 -26.92 -10.91 39.86
N THR A 503 -26.63 -9.70 39.36
CA THR A 503 -26.94 -8.47 40.09
C THR A 503 -28.45 -8.23 40.19
N LEU A 504 -29.24 -8.56 39.16
CA LEU A 504 -30.70 -8.51 39.27
C LEU A 504 -31.22 -9.50 40.31
N ALA A 505 -30.75 -10.75 40.28
CA ALA A 505 -31.13 -11.77 41.26
C ALA A 505 -30.77 -11.34 42.70
N ALA A 506 -29.62 -10.66 42.88
CA ALA A 506 -29.24 -10.08 44.16
C ALA A 506 -30.23 -9.00 44.61
N ILE A 507 -30.63 -8.07 43.74
CA ILE A 507 -31.67 -7.06 44.03
C ILE A 507 -32.98 -7.74 44.43
N GLN A 508 -33.44 -8.74 43.67
CA GLN A 508 -34.68 -9.47 43.94
C GLN A 508 -34.63 -10.19 45.28
N SER A 509 -33.53 -10.88 45.59
CA SER A 509 -33.34 -11.57 46.87
C SER A 509 -33.33 -10.62 48.06
N GLN A 510 -32.67 -9.46 47.93
CA GLN A 510 -32.60 -8.45 48.97
C GLN A 510 -33.95 -7.76 49.17
N CYS A 511 -34.68 -7.49 48.08
CA CYS A 511 -36.06 -6.99 48.12
C CYS A 511 -36.98 -7.98 48.84
N ALA A 512 -36.95 -9.26 48.46
CA ALA A 512 -37.75 -10.30 49.08
C ALA A 512 -37.42 -10.49 50.57
N ALA A 513 -36.14 -10.39 50.97
CA ALA A 513 -35.72 -10.43 52.36
C ALA A 513 -36.28 -9.24 53.17
N LEU A 514 -36.23 -8.03 52.61
CA LEU A 514 -36.77 -6.81 53.24
C LEU A 514 -38.29 -6.88 53.40
N VAL A 515 -39.02 -7.31 52.37
CA VAL A 515 -40.47 -7.51 52.42
C VAL A 515 -40.83 -8.62 53.42
N GLY A 516 -40.10 -9.74 53.40
CA GLY A 516 -40.29 -10.85 54.33
C GLY A 516 -40.07 -10.44 55.80
N ALA A 517 -39.10 -9.57 56.07
CA ALA A 517 -38.91 -8.98 57.39
C ALA A 517 -40.05 -8.02 57.78
N ALA A 518 -40.52 -7.19 56.85
CA ALA A 518 -41.62 -6.25 57.08
C ALA A 518 -42.98 -6.95 57.33
N LEU A 519 -43.24 -8.10 56.70
CA LEU A 519 -44.46 -8.90 56.91
C LEU A 519 -44.59 -9.48 58.34
N LYS A 520 -43.47 -9.60 59.06
CA LYS A 520 -43.45 -10.03 60.48
C LYS A 520 -43.90 -8.93 61.44
N VAL A 521 -43.95 -7.67 60.97
CA VAL A 521 -44.39 -6.51 61.76
C VAL A 521 -45.84 -6.21 61.41
N ASP A 522 -46.76 -6.37 62.37
CA ASP A 522 -48.20 -6.25 62.11
C ASP A 522 -48.61 -4.88 61.55
N SER A 523 -47.94 -3.80 61.97
CA SER A 523 -48.22 -2.44 61.47
C SER A 523 -47.75 -2.17 60.02
N LEU A 524 -46.93 -3.05 59.45
CA LEU A 524 -46.36 -2.91 58.11
C LEU A 524 -46.87 -3.97 57.12
N ARG A 525 -47.64 -4.95 57.60
CA ARG A 525 -48.08 -6.12 56.83
C ARG A 525 -48.87 -5.74 55.57
N ASP A 526 -49.84 -4.85 55.68
CA ASP A 526 -50.70 -4.46 54.54
C ASP A 526 -49.92 -3.71 53.45
N THR A 527 -48.95 -2.89 53.85
CA THR A 527 -48.09 -2.14 52.92
C THR A 527 -47.02 -3.03 52.29
N ALA A 528 -46.49 -4.00 53.05
CA ALA A 528 -45.51 -4.97 52.58
C ALA A 528 -46.12 -5.98 51.58
N ALA A 529 -47.37 -6.39 51.78
CA ALA A 529 -48.07 -7.34 50.91
C ALA A 529 -48.37 -6.78 49.50
N GLY A 530 -48.39 -5.45 49.34
CA GLY A 530 -48.65 -4.77 48.07
C GLY A 530 -47.43 -4.52 47.19
N VAL A 531 -46.22 -4.96 47.60
CA VAL A 531 -44.97 -4.72 46.85
C VAL A 531 -44.56 -5.96 46.06
N ASP A 532 -44.34 -5.79 44.75
CA ASP A 532 -43.84 -6.85 43.87
C ASP A 532 -42.31 -6.75 43.68
N CYS A 533 -41.57 -7.68 44.28
CA CYS A 533 -40.13 -7.77 44.13
C CYS A 533 -39.68 -8.45 42.83
N ASN A 534 -40.59 -9.04 42.05
CA ASN A 534 -40.28 -9.82 40.84
C ASN A 534 -41.24 -9.55 39.66
N PRO A 535 -41.27 -8.33 39.12
CA PRO A 535 -42.13 -8.02 37.99
C PRO A 535 -41.63 -8.69 36.70
N LYS A 536 -42.48 -9.54 36.12
CA LYS A 536 -42.19 -10.27 34.86
C LYS A 536 -41.83 -9.34 33.70
N GLN A 537 -42.50 -8.20 33.58
CA GLN A 537 -42.28 -7.24 32.50
C GLN A 537 -40.89 -6.60 32.54
N ALA A 538 -40.34 -6.34 33.73
CA ALA A 538 -38.99 -5.82 33.88
C ALA A 538 -37.92 -6.86 33.53
N ILE A 539 -38.16 -8.14 33.87
CA ILE A 539 -37.27 -9.25 33.46
C ILE A 539 -37.28 -9.42 31.94
N GLU A 540 -38.44 -9.36 31.30
CA GLU A 540 -38.55 -9.46 29.84
C GLU A 540 -37.86 -8.30 29.13
N ALA A 541 -37.99 -7.08 29.66
CA ALA A 541 -37.26 -5.91 29.15
C ALA A 541 -35.73 -6.09 29.29
N ALA A 542 -35.26 -6.65 30.43
CA ALA A 542 -33.85 -6.87 30.70
C ALA A 542 -33.27 -8.10 29.95
N ALA A 543 -34.11 -9.04 29.50
CA ALA A 543 -33.67 -10.27 28.85
C ALA A 543 -32.84 -10.03 27.58
N ARG A 544 -33.14 -8.97 26.82
CA ARG A 544 -32.37 -8.56 25.63
C ARG A 544 -30.94 -8.16 26.00
N VAL A 545 -30.79 -7.35 27.03
CA VAL A 545 -29.47 -6.91 27.54
C VAL A 545 -28.70 -8.11 28.11
N PHE A 546 -29.38 -9.05 28.78
CA PHE A 546 -28.76 -10.26 29.30
C PHE A 546 -28.26 -11.20 28.22
N ALA A 547 -29.02 -11.38 27.13
CA ALA A 547 -28.59 -12.19 25.99
C ALA A 547 -27.35 -11.57 25.32
N LEU A 548 -27.33 -10.24 25.14
CA LEU A 548 -26.19 -9.53 24.57
C LEU A 548 -24.96 -9.56 25.49
N ASN A 549 -25.14 -9.45 26.81
CA ASN A 549 -24.03 -9.56 27.78
C ASN A 549 -23.43 -10.97 27.80
N ALA A 550 -24.28 -12.01 27.76
CA ALA A 550 -23.81 -13.39 27.66
C ALA A 550 -23.07 -13.64 26.35
N GLY A 551 -23.52 -13.04 25.24
CA GLY A 551 -22.82 -13.08 23.95
C GLY A 551 -21.47 -12.36 24.01
N LEU A 552 -21.41 -11.16 24.58
CA LEU A 552 -20.15 -10.43 24.76
C LEU A 552 -19.14 -11.20 25.62
N ASP A 553 -19.60 -11.86 26.68
CA ASP A 553 -18.73 -12.72 27.50
C ASP A 553 -18.20 -13.91 26.68
N ALA A 554 -19.04 -14.59 25.90
CA ALA A 554 -18.62 -15.68 25.00
C ALA A 554 -17.65 -15.20 23.91
N PHE A 555 -17.93 -14.05 23.30
CA PHE A 555 -17.04 -13.41 22.32
C PHE A 555 -15.69 -13.05 22.95
N SER A 556 -15.67 -12.53 24.18
CA SER A 556 -14.42 -12.19 24.87
C SER A 556 -13.54 -13.41 25.16
N GLN A 557 -14.16 -14.58 25.39
CA GLN A 557 -13.45 -15.82 25.69
C GLN A 557 -12.97 -16.56 24.43
N ASN A 558 -13.73 -16.49 23.34
CA ASN A 558 -13.48 -17.29 22.15
C ASN A 558 -12.84 -16.51 21.00
N CYS A 559 -12.97 -15.18 20.98
CA CYS A 559 -12.70 -14.36 19.80
C CYS A 559 -11.88 -13.10 20.07
N ALA A 560 -11.88 -12.56 21.30
CA ALA A 560 -11.13 -11.36 21.62
C ALA A 560 -9.67 -11.70 21.98
N GLY A 561 -8.72 -11.13 21.24
CA GLY A 561 -7.29 -11.34 21.45
C GLY A 561 -6.63 -12.02 20.25
N GLY A 562 -5.44 -11.55 19.88
CA GLY A 562 -4.70 -12.02 18.70
C GLY A 562 -4.37 -13.52 18.72
N GLU A 563 -4.35 -14.15 19.90
CA GLU A 563 -3.99 -15.58 20.04
C GLU A 563 -5.07 -16.54 19.54
N HIS A 564 -6.34 -16.11 19.49
CA HIS A 564 -7.45 -16.96 19.06
C HIS A 564 -7.60 -17.03 17.55
N LEU A 565 -6.87 -16.20 16.80
CA LEU A 565 -6.82 -16.26 15.35
C LEU A 565 -6.04 -17.52 14.92
N PRO A 566 -6.64 -18.41 14.10
CA PRO A 566 -5.95 -19.59 13.63
C PRO A 566 -4.76 -19.21 12.74
N THR A 567 -3.55 -19.47 13.22
CA THR A 567 -2.27 -19.12 12.55
C THR A 567 -1.84 -20.10 11.47
N ASN A 568 -2.39 -21.33 11.47
CA ASN A 568 -2.00 -22.42 10.57
C ASN A 568 -3.19 -23.01 9.77
N GLY A 569 -4.29 -22.25 9.63
CA GLY A 569 -5.52 -22.70 8.99
C GLY A 569 -5.72 -22.07 7.62
N SER A 570 -6.26 -22.84 6.67
CA SER A 570 -6.70 -22.29 5.39
C SER A 570 -7.69 -21.14 5.59
N THR A 571 -7.82 -20.27 4.58
CA THR A 571 -8.74 -19.12 4.59
C THR A 571 -10.19 -19.48 4.97
N ASP A 572 -10.62 -20.71 4.67
CA ASP A 572 -11.92 -21.24 5.08
C ASP A 572 -12.08 -21.32 6.62
N ALA A 573 -11.03 -21.73 7.33
CA ALA A 573 -11.02 -21.80 8.79
C ALA A 573 -11.08 -20.39 9.42
N LEU A 574 -10.45 -19.38 8.79
CA LEU A 574 -10.53 -17.98 9.23
C LEU A 574 -11.94 -17.41 9.04
N LEU A 575 -12.60 -17.69 7.92
CA LEU A 575 -13.99 -17.25 7.70
C LEU A 575 -14.98 -17.96 8.61
N GLU A 576 -14.79 -19.26 8.86
CA GLU A 576 -15.61 -20.00 9.82
C GLU A 576 -15.41 -19.50 11.24
N PHE A 577 -14.18 -19.15 11.62
CA PHE A 577 -13.90 -18.42 12.87
C PHE A 577 -14.65 -17.09 12.93
N GLY A 578 -14.58 -16.25 11.90
CA GLY A 578 -15.32 -14.99 11.83
C GLY A 578 -16.84 -15.16 11.97
N ARG A 579 -17.41 -16.19 11.32
CA ARG A 579 -18.85 -16.53 11.45
C ARG A 579 -19.19 -16.98 12.87
N ARG A 580 -18.35 -17.80 13.50
CA ARG A 580 -18.52 -18.24 14.89
C ARG A 580 -18.43 -17.07 15.86
N CYS A 581 -17.50 -16.15 15.66
CA CYS A 581 -17.39 -14.93 16.45
C CYS A 581 -18.59 -14.00 16.30
N LEU A 582 -19.14 -13.91 15.09
CA LEU A 582 -20.38 -13.17 14.87
C LEU A 582 -21.56 -13.81 15.61
N GLN A 583 -21.66 -15.14 15.61
CA GLN A 583 -22.68 -15.87 16.35
C GLN A 583 -22.51 -15.70 17.87
N ASP A 584 -21.28 -15.80 18.37
CA ASP A 584 -20.97 -15.68 19.79
C ASP A 584 -21.22 -14.24 20.30
N SER A 585 -21.11 -13.21 19.46
CA SER A 585 -21.30 -11.80 19.85
C SER A 585 -22.69 -11.44 20.39
N GLY A 586 -23.72 -12.25 20.15
CA GLY A 586 -25.10 -12.00 20.59
C GLY A 586 -25.79 -10.79 19.93
N LEU A 587 -25.24 -10.27 18.83
CA LEU A 587 -25.80 -9.15 18.05
C LEU A 587 -27.17 -9.49 17.43
N ALA A 588 -27.99 -8.46 17.21
CA ALA A 588 -29.31 -8.60 16.60
C ALA A 588 -29.26 -8.95 15.10
N GLY A 589 -30.38 -9.45 14.55
CA GLY A 589 -30.49 -9.94 13.17
C GLY A 589 -30.03 -8.96 12.09
N ALA A 590 -30.32 -7.66 12.20
CA ALA A 590 -29.92 -6.68 11.19
C ALA A 590 -28.39 -6.48 11.12
N ASP A 591 -27.75 -6.31 12.29
CA ASP A 591 -26.30 -6.09 12.39
C ASP A 591 -25.52 -7.37 12.04
N THR A 592 -26.03 -8.54 12.44
CA THR A 592 -25.47 -9.85 12.03
C THR A 592 -25.59 -10.08 10.52
N THR A 593 -26.68 -9.65 9.88
CA THR A 593 -26.81 -9.76 8.42
C THR A 593 -25.82 -8.86 7.68
N ALA A 594 -25.59 -7.63 8.17
CA ALA A 594 -24.65 -6.70 7.57
C ALA A 594 -23.18 -7.19 7.68
N LEU A 595 -22.79 -7.67 8.86
CA LEU A 595 -21.44 -8.21 9.09
C LEU A 595 -21.27 -9.57 8.39
N GLY A 596 -22.33 -10.40 8.36
CA GLY A 596 -22.36 -11.65 7.59
C GLY A 596 -22.24 -11.41 6.07
N ALA A 597 -22.86 -10.36 5.54
CA ALA A 597 -22.68 -9.95 4.14
C ALA A 597 -21.25 -9.48 3.86
N THR A 598 -20.60 -8.82 4.83
CA THR A 598 -19.19 -8.41 4.73
C THR A 598 -18.27 -9.64 4.69
N LEU A 599 -18.46 -10.62 5.58
CA LEU A 599 -17.75 -11.90 5.56
C LEU A 599 -18.01 -12.68 4.26
N SER A 600 -19.24 -12.67 3.75
CA SER A 600 -19.60 -13.33 2.49
C SER A 600 -18.97 -12.63 1.28
N ARG A 601 -18.80 -11.30 1.33
CA ARG A 601 -18.09 -10.54 0.29
C ARG A 601 -16.60 -10.86 0.28
N ILE A 602 -15.99 -11.08 1.44
CA ILE A 602 -14.60 -11.56 1.54
C ILE A 602 -14.48 -12.96 0.92
N ASP A 603 -15.47 -13.84 1.15
CA ASP A 603 -15.55 -15.18 0.54
C ASP A 603 -15.73 -15.13 -1.00
N LEU A 604 -16.52 -14.18 -1.51
CA LEU A 604 -16.75 -13.98 -2.95
C LEU A 604 -15.57 -13.34 -3.69
N ASN A 605 -14.78 -12.52 -3.01
CA ASN A 605 -13.61 -11.85 -3.60
C ASN A 605 -12.33 -12.71 -3.54
N ARG A 606 -12.46 -14.00 -3.21
CA ARG A 606 -11.33 -14.93 -3.03
C ARG A 606 -10.70 -15.35 -4.36
N ASP A 607 -9.38 -15.23 -4.40
CA ASP A 607 -8.50 -15.32 -5.58
C ASP A 607 -8.43 -16.72 -6.22
N ASP A 608 -8.77 -17.76 -5.46
CA ASP A 608 -8.66 -19.18 -5.80
C ASP A 608 -9.92 -19.76 -6.47
N LYS A 609 -11.03 -19.02 -6.50
CA LYS A 609 -12.24 -19.35 -7.29
C LYS A 609 -12.64 -18.27 -8.29
N ALA A 610 -12.06 -17.08 -8.21
CA ALA A 610 -12.36 -15.99 -9.11
C ALA A 610 -11.73 -16.21 -10.49
N HIS A 611 -12.42 -15.75 -11.54
CA HIS A 611 -11.84 -15.71 -12.88
C HIS A 611 -10.56 -14.85 -12.87
N ARG A 612 -9.50 -15.28 -13.58
CA ARG A 612 -8.18 -14.59 -13.65
C ARG A 612 -8.26 -13.08 -13.90
N PHE A 613 -9.30 -12.63 -14.61
CA PHE A 613 -9.59 -11.21 -14.84
C PHE A 613 -9.83 -10.42 -13.54
N VAL A 614 -10.61 -10.98 -12.61
CA VAL A 614 -10.89 -10.36 -11.31
C VAL A 614 -9.62 -10.35 -10.45
N VAL A 615 -8.82 -11.41 -10.53
CA VAL A 615 -7.50 -11.49 -9.87
C VAL A 615 -6.57 -10.38 -10.34
N THR A 616 -6.44 -10.19 -11.65
CA THR A 616 -5.61 -9.12 -12.23
C THR A 616 -6.15 -7.72 -11.92
N TRP A 617 -7.47 -7.54 -11.91
CA TRP A 617 -8.09 -6.26 -11.60
C TRP A 617 -7.93 -5.89 -10.13
N ASN A 618 -8.13 -6.86 -9.24
CA ASN A 618 -7.88 -6.70 -7.81
C ASN A 618 -6.41 -6.37 -7.57
N ALA A 619 -5.47 -7.02 -8.27
CA ALA A 619 -4.05 -6.70 -8.15
C ALA A 619 -3.71 -5.23 -8.50
N PHE A 620 -4.46 -4.60 -9.41
CA PHE A 620 -4.34 -3.16 -9.66
C PHE A 620 -4.98 -2.30 -8.55
N GLN A 621 -6.14 -2.69 -8.03
CA GLN A 621 -6.76 -2.01 -6.89
C GLN A 621 -5.91 -2.10 -5.62
N ASP A 622 -5.17 -3.20 -5.47
CA ASP A 622 -4.26 -3.45 -4.36
C ASP A 622 -2.92 -2.68 -4.49
N GLY A 623 -2.72 -1.95 -5.59
CA GLY A 623 -1.50 -1.17 -5.80
C GLY A 623 -0.25 -2.02 -6.04
N ASN A 624 -0.38 -3.26 -6.55
CA ASN A 624 0.77 -4.13 -6.75
C ASN A 624 1.70 -3.57 -7.85
N ARG A 625 2.90 -3.15 -7.44
CA ARG A 625 3.94 -2.58 -8.32
C ARG A 625 4.30 -3.51 -9.47
N LEU A 626 4.20 -4.83 -9.27
CA LEU A 626 4.51 -5.82 -10.30
C LEU A 626 3.45 -5.89 -11.40
N ALA A 627 2.17 -5.64 -11.07
CA ALA A 627 1.11 -5.55 -12.07
C ALA A 627 1.33 -4.34 -13.00
N TYR A 628 1.73 -3.20 -12.44
CA TYR A 628 2.11 -2.02 -13.21
C TYR A 628 3.37 -2.26 -14.07
N LEU A 629 4.34 -3.02 -13.57
CA LEU A 629 5.54 -3.38 -14.33
C LEU A 629 5.19 -4.28 -15.53
N ALA A 630 4.37 -5.30 -15.34
CA ALA A 630 3.91 -6.16 -16.44
C ALA A 630 3.13 -5.36 -17.51
N LEU A 631 2.25 -4.45 -17.08
CA LEU A 631 1.52 -3.55 -17.99
C LEU A 631 2.47 -2.62 -18.75
N THR A 632 3.47 -2.07 -18.08
CA THR A 632 4.46 -1.18 -18.70
C THR A 632 5.28 -1.89 -19.77
N ILE A 633 5.71 -3.14 -19.50
CA ILE A 633 6.44 -3.95 -20.47
C ILE A 633 5.55 -4.28 -21.68
N ALA A 634 4.30 -4.66 -21.47
CA ALA A 634 3.35 -4.94 -22.56
C ALA A 634 3.14 -3.72 -23.47
N ILE A 635 2.93 -2.52 -22.89
CA ILE A 635 2.82 -1.26 -23.65
C ILE A 635 4.12 -0.94 -24.39
N ALA A 636 5.27 -1.17 -23.77
CA ALA A 636 6.57 -0.88 -24.37
C ALA A 636 6.84 -1.73 -25.61
N ILE A 637 6.51 -3.02 -25.57
CA ILE A 637 6.69 -3.93 -26.72
C ILE A 637 5.86 -3.46 -27.92
N ASP A 638 4.58 -3.17 -27.73
CA ASP A 638 3.71 -2.72 -28.83
C ASP A 638 4.07 -1.31 -29.33
N SER A 639 4.57 -0.43 -28.45
CA SER A 639 5.10 0.88 -28.83
C SER A 639 6.37 0.78 -29.69
N LEU A 640 7.23 -0.22 -29.44
CA LEU A 640 8.40 -0.50 -30.27
C LEU A 640 8.00 -1.01 -31.67
N VAL A 641 6.94 -1.83 -31.77
CA VAL A 641 6.38 -2.26 -33.06
C VAL A 641 5.87 -1.04 -33.85
N PHE A 642 5.14 -0.13 -33.19
CA PHE A 642 4.69 1.12 -33.80
C PHE A 642 5.85 1.98 -34.33
N MET A 643 6.87 2.21 -33.50
CA MET A 643 8.03 2.99 -33.88
C MET A 643 8.79 2.36 -35.05
N SER A 644 8.94 1.04 -35.07
CA SER A 644 9.55 0.33 -36.19
C SER A 644 8.74 0.50 -37.48
N GLY A 645 7.40 0.47 -37.40
CA GLY A 645 6.52 0.73 -38.54
C GLY A 645 6.61 2.17 -39.06
N LEU A 646 6.64 3.15 -38.17
CA LEU A 646 6.74 4.57 -38.48
C LEU A 646 8.07 4.93 -39.18
N PHE A 647 9.20 4.46 -38.64
CA PHE A 647 10.52 4.73 -39.21
C PHE A 647 10.80 3.91 -40.47
N GLY A 648 10.25 2.69 -40.56
CA GLY A 648 10.35 1.87 -41.77
C GLY A 648 9.74 2.54 -43.01
N ALA A 649 8.65 3.30 -42.86
CA ALA A 649 8.01 4.01 -43.96
C ALA A 649 8.81 5.23 -44.48
N ASN A 650 9.59 5.90 -43.62
CA ASN A 650 10.33 7.12 -43.97
C ASN A 650 11.58 6.90 -44.81
N ALA A 651 12.10 5.66 -44.86
CA ALA A 651 13.37 5.36 -45.50
C ALA A 651 13.26 4.96 -47.00
N VAL A 652 12.03 4.79 -47.54
CA VAL A 652 11.78 4.42 -48.96
C VAL A 652 11.48 5.67 -49.81
N ARG A 653 12.30 6.72 -49.69
CA ARG A 653 12.05 7.99 -50.39
C ARG A 653 12.86 8.09 -51.68
N SER A 654 12.19 8.47 -52.78
CA SER A 654 12.85 8.91 -54.01
C SER A 654 13.52 10.28 -53.80
N PRO A 655 14.77 10.49 -54.25
CA PRO A 655 15.40 11.81 -54.22
C PRO A 655 14.61 12.87 -55.02
N LEU A 656 13.84 12.45 -56.03
CA LEU A 656 12.96 13.36 -56.81
C LEU A 656 11.76 13.89 -56.01
N SER A 657 11.42 13.29 -54.86
CA SER A 657 10.35 13.79 -53.99
C SER A 657 10.67 15.16 -53.39
N ASP A 658 11.96 15.54 -53.38
CA ASP A 658 12.49 16.74 -52.72
C ASP A 658 12.42 17.98 -53.64
N VAL A 659 12.09 17.77 -54.91
CA VAL A 659 11.92 18.85 -55.90
C VAL A 659 10.66 19.67 -55.58
N PRO A 660 10.77 21.01 -55.45
CA PRO A 660 9.60 21.87 -55.24
C PRO A 660 8.73 21.90 -56.51
N SER A 661 7.61 21.18 -56.47
CA SER A 661 6.64 21.07 -57.57
C SER A 661 5.36 21.87 -57.26
N LEU A 662 4.84 22.59 -58.26
CA LEU A 662 3.54 23.30 -58.19
C LEU A 662 2.33 22.33 -58.19
N LYS A 663 2.54 21.04 -58.51
CA LYS A 663 1.50 20.01 -58.59
C LYS A 663 1.85 18.84 -57.67
N ALA A 664 0.97 18.50 -56.74
CA ALA A 664 1.16 17.35 -55.87
C ALA A 664 1.17 16.05 -56.71
N ARG A 665 2.33 15.36 -56.74
CA ARG A 665 2.54 14.06 -57.40
C ARG A 665 3.28 13.15 -56.43
N SER A 666 3.01 11.85 -56.48
CA SER A 666 3.74 10.87 -55.66
C SER A 666 5.17 10.68 -56.16
N ALA A 667 6.07 10.23 -55.29
CA ALA A 667 7.46 9.92 -55.65
C ALA A 667 7.55 8.94 -56.83
N GLN A 668 6.76 7.86 -56.81
CA GLN A 668 6.70 6.89 -57.91
C GLN A 668 6.21 7.51 -59.23
N GLN A 669 5.28 8.46 -59.19
CA GLN A 669 4.82 9.17 -60.38
C GLN A 669 5.90 10.10 -60.96
N LEU A 670 6.75 10.69 -60.12
CA LEU A 670 7.87 11.54 -60.56
C LEU A 670 8.96 10.71 -61.22
N GLU A 671 9.32 9.57 -60.63
CA GLU A 671 10.30 8.64 -61.20
C GLU A 671 9.83 8.10 -62.55
N ALA A 672 8.57 7.66 -62.65
CA ALA A 672 8.01 7.12 -63.88
C ALA A 672 8.08 8.12 -65.06
N ILE A 673 7.97 9.43 -64.81
CA ILE A 673 8.07 10.45 -65.88
C ILE A 673 9.49 10.51 -66.46
N ILE A 674 10.50 10.45 -65.59
CA ILE A 674 11.91 10.49 -66.01
C ILE A 674 12.33 9.15 -66.62
N GLU A 675 11.96 8.03 -66.01
CA GLU A 675 12.26 6.68 -66.54
C GLU A 675 11.65 6.45 -67.92
N ASN A 676 10.42 6.92 -68.17
CA ASN A 676 9.82 6.88 -69.51
C ASN A 676 10.57 7.74 -70.53
N ALA A 677 11.16 8.86 -70.11
CA ALA A 677 11.98 9.70 -70.98
C ALA A 677 13.30 9.01 -71.37
N LEU A 678 13.85 8.18 -70.47
CA LEU A 678 15.09 7.43 -70.66
C LEU A 678 14.96 6.21 -71.58
N LEU A 679 13.74 5.73 -71.88
CA LEU A 679 13.54 4.62 -72.82
C LEU A 679 13.87 5.01 -74.28
N PRO A 680 14.41 4.09 -75.11
CA PRO A 680 14.55 2.63 -74.88
C PRO A 680 15.83 2.17 -74.17
N ASP A 681 16.93 2.94 -74.22
CA ASP A 681 18.21 2.60 -73.58
C ASP A 681 18.43 3.50 -72.37
N THR A 682 18.09 2.98 -71.19
CA THR A 682 18.08 3.75 -69.94
C THR A 682 19.48 4.15 -69.49
N PHE A 683 20.46 3.27 -69.67
CA PHE A 683 21.84 3.52 -69.29
C PHE A 683 22.48 4.57 -70.19
N ALA A 684 22.45 4.38 -71.51
CA ALA A 684 23.13 5.29 -72.43
C ALA A 684 22.50 6.70 -72.42
N ASN A 685 21.18 6.81 -72.24
CA ASN A 685 20.52 8.10 -72.16
C ASN A 685 20.80 8.81 -70.82
N ALA A 686 20.87 8.09 -69.71
CA ALA A 686 21.23 8.68 -68.41
C ALA A 686 22.69 9.13 -68.40
N ASP A 687 23.61 8.30 -68.91
CA ASP A 687 25.05 8.61 -69.01
C ASP A 687 25.33 9.81 -69.93
N ALA A 688 24.64 9.90 -71.07
CA ALA A 688 24.74 11.05 -71.97
C ALA A 688 24.29 12.36 -71.32
N VAL A 689 23.25 12.31 -70.48
CA VAL A 689 22.75 13.48 -69.75
C VAL A 689 23.71 13.87 -68.62
N LEU A 690 24.22 12.91 -67.85
CA LEU A 690 25.20 13.14 -66.78
C LEU A 690 26.53 13.69 -67.32
N SER A 691 27.00 13.16 -68.46
CA SER A 691 28.23 13.61 -69.12
C SER A 691 28.11 15.02 -69.71
N ALA A 692 26.89 15.48 -69.98
CA ALA A 692 26.62 16.82 -70.48
C ALA A 692 26.46 17.86 -69.33
N MET A 693 26.35 17.42 -68.07
CA MET A 693 26.20 18.29 -66.91
C MET A 693 27.55 18.87 -66.47
N GLN A 694 27.58 20.18 -66.28
CA GLN A 694 28.72 20.92 -65.77
C GLN A 694 28.36 21.56 -64.42
N PRO A 695 29.25 21.52 -63.42
CA PRO A 695 28.98 22.13 -62.12
C PRO A 695 28.99 23.66 -62.22
N ILE A 696 28.06 24.32 -61.50
CA ILE A 696 27.98 25.78 -61.37
C ILE A 696 27.94 26.19 -59.89
N THR A 697 28.21 27.46 -59.62
CA THR A 697 27.96 28.04 -58.29
C THR A 697 26.46 27.99 -58.00
N PRO A 698 26.03 27.49 -56.82
CA PRO A 698 24.61 27.31 -56.52
C PRO A 698 23.80 28.60 -56.67
N LEU A 699 22.79 28.59 -57.54
CA LEU A 699 21.88 29.71 -57.80
C LEU A 699 20.45 29.22 -57.63
N GLU A 700 19.68 29.75 -56.68
CA GLU A 700 18.26 29.38 -56.44
C GLU A 700 18.00 27.85 -56.29
N GLY A 701 19.00 27.14 -55.78
CA GLY A 701 18.97 25.67 -55.60
C GLY A 701 19.30 24.85 -56.85
N TYR A 702 19.78 25.47 -57.94
CA TYR A 702 20.38 24.77 -59.09
C TYR A 702 21.90 24.71 -58.91
N THR A 703 22.49 23.55 -59.14
CA THR A 703 23.92 23.27 -58.89
C THR A 703 24.68 22.87 -60.15
N GLN A 704 23.96 22.54 -61.22
CA GLN A 704 24.55 22.10 -62.48
C GLN A 704 23.92 22.85 -63.66
N GLU A 705 24.66 22.94 -64.76
CA GLU A 705 24.15 23.43 -66.03
C GLU A 705 24.42 22.43 -67.16
N VAL A 706 23.54 22.41 -68.15
CA VAL A 706 23.73 21.68 -69.40
C VAL A 706 23.65 22.70 -70.52
N VAL A 707 24.74 22.82 -71.29
CA VAL A 707 24.78 23.63 -72.51
C VAL A 707 24.66 22.70 -73.70
N VAL A 708 23.56 22.80 -74.44
CA VAL A 708 23.31 21.95 -75.62
C VAL A 708 23.71 22.74 -76.86
N PRO A 709 24.83 22.42 -77.54
CA PRO A 709 25.29 23.17 -78.71
C PRO A 709 24.31 23.07 -79.89
N PRO A 710 24.32 24.04 -80.82
CA PRO A 710 23.33 24.15 -81.89
C PRO A 710 23.56 23.13 -83.03
N GLU A 711 24.76 22.55 -83.12
CA GLU A 711 25.12 21.54 -84.12
C GLU A 711 24.46 20.17 -83.83
N GLU A 712 24.11 19.41 -84.88
CA GLU A 712 23.47 18.09 -84.77
C GLU A 712 24.47 17.04 -84.25
N THR A 713 24.61 16.94 -82.93
CA THR A 713 25.27 15.79 -82.30
C THR A 713 24.28 14.62 -82.15
N ILE A 714 24.78 13.38 -82.27
CA ILE A 714 24.00 12.14 -82.14
C ILE A 714 23.22 12.07 -80.80
N ASN A 715 23.70 12.74 -79.76
CA ASN A 715 23.13 12.70 -78.40
C ASN A 715 22.17 13.86 -78.09
N ARG A 716 22.07 14.89 -78.94
CA ARG A 716 21.28 16.10 -78.67
C ARG A 716 19.81 15.80 -78.35
N ASN A 717 19.15 15.01 -79.21
CA ASN A 717 17.73 14.69 -79.04
C ASN A 717 17.46 13.83 -77.79
N ARG A 718 18.42 12.98 -77.40
CA ARG A 718 18.34 12.13 -76.20
C ARG A 718 18.38 12.99 -74.94
N VAL A 719 19.34 13.92 -74.88
CA VAL A 719 19.51 14.84 -73.75
C VAL A 719 18.31 15.78 -73.61
N LEU A 720 17.84 16.38 -74.72
CA LEU A 720 16.68 17.27 -74.70
C LEU A 720 15.39 16.58 -74.25
N LYS A 721 15.17 15.31 -74.62
CA LYS A 721 13.99 14.52 -74.19
C LYS A 721 13.93 14.40 -72.66
N VAL A 722 15.06 14.11 -72.01
CA VAL A 722 15.16 13.99 -70.55
C VAL A 722 15.05 15.34 -69.86
N LEU A 723 15.73 16.38 -70.37
CA LEU A 723 15.65 17.74 -69.81
C LEU A 723 14.24 18.32 -69.91
N ASN A 724 13.50 18.06 -70.98
CA ASN A 724 12.10 18.47 -71.12
C ASN A 724 11.19 17.75 -70.11
N ALA A 725 11.36 16.44 -69.92
CA ALA A 725 10.62 15.70 -68.91
C ALA A 725 10.92 16.22 -67.50
N ALA A 726 12.20 16.50 -67.21
CA ALA A 726 12.64 17.06 -65.94
C ALA A 726 12.15 18.50 -65.70
N ALA A 727 11.98 19.30 -66.76
CA ALA A 727 11.35 20.62 -66.66
C ALA A 727 9.87 20.53 -66.24
N THR A 728 9.14 19.47 -66.65
CA THR A 728 7.72 19.30 -66.25
C THR A 728 7.52 19.02 -64.76
N ILE A 729 8.55 18.54 -64.07
CA ILE A 729 8.54 18.26 -62.62
C ILE A 729 9.24 19.35 -61.79
N GLY A 730 9.76 20.41 -62.44
CA GLY A 730 10.45 21.51 -61.76
C GLY A 730 11.92 21.24 -61.40
N ALA A 731 12.48 20.13 -61.91
CA ALA A 731 13.87 19.74 -61.64
C ALA A 731 14.88 20.43 -62.56
N VAL A 732 14.42 20.97 -63.70
CA VAL A 732 15.23 21.71 -64.68
C VAL A 732 14.56 23.02 -65.03
N TYR A 733 15.34 24.08 -65.12
CA TYR A 733 14.91 25.40 -65.57
C TYR A 733 15.67 25.80 -66.82
N ARG A 734 14.95 26.23 -67.87
CA ARG A 734 15.57 26.72 -69.11
C ARG A 734 15.84 28.21 -68.97
N ASP A 735 17.09 28.63 -69.17
CA ASP A 735 17.48 30.03 -69.07
C ASP A 735 16.81 30.85 -70.19
N VAL A 736 16.08 31.91 -69.81
CA VAL A 736 15.35 32.77 -70.75
C VAL A 736 16.31 33.61 -71.61
N ASN A 737 17.49 33.94 -71.08
CA ASN A 737 18.46 34.80 -71.75
C ASN A 737 19.41 34.01 -72.65
N ARG A 738 19.56 32.70 -72.42
CA ARG A 738 20.40 31.79 -73.21
C ARG A 738 19.63 30.49 -73.47
N PRO A 739 18.93 30.36 -74.61
CA PRO A 739 18.03 29.22 -74.85
C PRO A 739 18.72 27.86 -74.99
N GLU A 740 20.05 27.87 -75.13
CA GLU A 740 20.96 26.73 -75.19
C GLU A 740 21.35 26.21 -73.79
N ARG A 741 21.02 26.96 -72.73
CA ARG A 741 21.46 26.70 -71.35
C ARG A 741 20.30 26.23 -70.46
N TYR A 742 20.51 25.12 -69.78
CA TYR A 742 19.56 24.51 -68.85
C TYR A 742 20.19 24.42 -67.47
N LEU A 743 19.51 24.95 -66.45
CA LEU A 743 19.92 24.85 -65.04
C LEU A 743 19.27 23.61 -64.43
N VAL A 744 20.06 22.78 -63.77
CA VAL A 744 19.65 21.48 -63.22
C VAL A 744 19.82 21.47 -61.71
N ARG A 745 18.81 20.95 -61.02
CA ARG A 745 18.83 20.74 -59.57
C ARG A 745 19.57 19.47 -59.16
N PRO A 746 20.20 19.43 -57.97
CA PRO A 746 21.00 18.29 -57.52
C PRO A 746 20.19 16.99 -57.42
N GLU A 747 18.90 17.05 -57.10
CA GLU A 747 18.03 15.87 -56.93
C GLU A 747 17.88 15.06 -58.23
N LEU A 748 17.91 15.73 -59.39
CA LEU A 748 17.88 15.05 -60.69
C LEU A 748 19.19 14.33 -60.99
N PHE A 749 20.33 14.93 -60.61
CA PHE A 749 21.64 14.31 -60.77
C PHE A 749 21.78 13.06 -59.90
N GLU A 750 21.34 13.12 -58.64
CA GLU A 750 21.31 11.97 -57.72
C GLU A 750 20.40 10.84 -58.25
N PHE A 751 19.24 11.20 -58.78
CA PHE A 751 18.33 10.23 -59.38
C PHE A 751 18.93 9.57 -60.63
N LEU A 752 19.42 10.37 -61.59
CA LEU A 752 19.96 9.86 -62.85
C LEU A 752 21.23 9.02 -62.63
N SER A 753 22.09 9.38 -61.68
CA SER A 753 23.26 8.56 -61.32
C SER A 753 22.87 7.22 -60.70
N THR A 754 21.83 7.20 -59.86
CA THR A 754 21.28 5.95 -59.29
C THR A 754 20.67 5.06 -60.37
N VAL A 755 19.89 5.64 -61.28
CA VAL A 755 19.28 4.91 -62.41
C VAL A 755 20.34 4.39 -63.38
N ALA A 756 21.35 5.19 -63.71
CA ALA A 756 22.48 4.78 -64.55
C ALA A 756 23.23 3.59 -63.92
N LYS A 757 23.56 3.67 -62.63
CA LYS A 757 24.22 2.56 -61.92
C LYS A 757 23.35 1.30 -61.91
N ARG A 758 22.07 1.41 -61.54
CA ARG A 758 21.14 0.28 -61.48
C ARG A 758 20.95 -0.40 -62.84
N SER A 759 20.77 0.39 -63.91
CA SER A 759 20.63 -0.12 -65.27
C SER A 759 21.91 -0.79 -65.77
N PHE A 760 23.08 -0.23 -65.44
CA PHE A 760 24.37 -0.84 -65.73
C PHE A 760 24.57 -2.19 -65.04
N GLU A 761 24.25 -2.29 -63.74
CA GLU A 761 24.40 -3.53 -62.96
C GLU A 761 23.38 -4.60 -63.34
N SER A 762 22.18 -4.20 -63.78
CA SER A 762 21.09 -5.13 -64.12
C SER A 762 21.35 -5.96 -65.38
N ASP A 763 22.21 -5.47 -66.29
CA ASP A 763 22.52 -6.14 -67.55
C ASP A 763 23.97 -6.63 -67.57
N LYS A 764 24.12 -7.96 -67.44
CA LYS A 764 25.43 -8.63 -67.44
C LYS A 764 26.19 -8.41 -68.75
N GLU A 765 25.51 -8.14 -69.86
CA GLU A 765 26.18 -7.84 -71.13
C GLU A 765 26.83 -6.46 -71.12
N ASN A 766 26.20 -5.45 -70.50
CA ASN A 766 26.76 -4.10 -70.39
C ASN A 766 28.02 -4.06 -69.52
N VAL A 767 28.04 -4.82 -68.42
CA VAL A 767 29.23 -4.96 -67.57
C VAL A 767 30.40 -5.59 -68.35
N LYS A 768 30.14 -6.66 -69.11
CA LYS A 768 31.15 -7.32 -69.95
C LYS A 768 31.64 -6.43 -71.09
N LEU A 769 30.75 -5.63 -71.71
CA LEU A 769 31.10 -4.68 -72.76
C LEU A 769 31.93 -3.50 -72.22
N ALA A 770 31.66 -3.03 -71.01
CA ALA A 770 32.47 -2.00 -70.36
C ALA A 770 33.87 -2.52 -69.99
N GLU A 771 33.95 -3.74 -69.46
CA GLU A 771 35.22 -4.42 -69.21
C GLU A 771 36.00 -4.63 -70.52
N LEU A 772 35.31 -5.03 -71.60
CA LEU A 772 35.88 -5.14 -72.94
C LEU A 772 36.44 -3.79 -73.42
N LYS A 773 35.67 -2.72 -73.34
CA LYS A 773 36.12 -1.38 -73.73
C LYS A 773 37.33 -0.94 -72.92
N GLN A 774 37.39 -1.22 -71.62
CA GLN A 774 38.51 -0.88 -70.76
C GLN A 774 39.78 -1.66 -71.13
N VAL A 775 39.70 -3.00 -71.21
CA VAL A 775 40.84 -3.86 -71.50
C VAL A 775 41.38 -3.59 -72.92
N VAL A 776 40.48 -3.40 -73.89
CA VAL A 776 40.85 -3.06 -75.28
C VAL A 776 41.45 -1.64 -75.35
N SER A 777 40.90 -0.66 -74.64
CA SER A 777 41.48 0.70 -74.58
C SER A 777 42.91 0.68 -74.03
N VAL A 778 43.17 -0.09 -72.97
CA VAL A 778 44.52 -0.28 -72.42
C VAL A 778 45.44 -0.99 -73.44
N ALA A 779 44.94 -2.00 -74.15
CA ALA A 779 45.71 -2.70 -75.18
C ALA A 779 46.09 -1.81 -76.38
N LEU A 780 45.29 -0.77 -76.64
CA LEU A 780 45.49 0.20 -77.72
C LEU A 780 46.40 1.38 -77.35
N GLN A 781 46.80 1.55 -76.09
CA GLN A 781 47.75 2.59 -75.69
C GLN A 781 49.16 2.34 -76.29
N PRO A 782 49.94 3.40 -76.60
CA PRO A 782 49.76 4.80 -76.21
C PRO A 782 48.87 5.67 -77.13
N ASP A 783 48.65 5.30 -78.39
CA ASP A 783 47.82 6.05 -79.34
C ASP A 783 46.59 5.22 -79.74
N ILE A 784 45.48 5.45 -79.03
CA ILE A 784 44.26 4.63 -79.15
C ILE A 784 43.66 4.74 -80.55
N GLY A 785 43.61 5.94 -81.12
CA GLY A 785 42.99 6.17 -82.43
C GLY A 785 43.77 5.48 -83.55
N ARG A 786 45.09 5.70 -83.62
CA ARG A 786 45.95 5.05 -84.64
C ARG A 786 45.96 3.53 -84.50
N ASN A 787 46.10 3.03 -83.27
CA ASN A 787 46.20 1.59 -83.04
C ASN A 787 44.86 0.88 -83.30
N ALA A 788 43.72 1.54 -83.05
CA ALA A 788 42.41 0.99 -83.37
C ALA A 788 42.23 0.82 -84.89
N GLU A 789 42.64 1.83 -85.68
CA GLU A 789 42.62 1.75 -87.14
C GLU A 789 43.52 0.63 -87.68
N ILE A 790 44.75 0.49 -87.16
CA ILE A 790 45.69 -0.60 -87.55
C ILE A 790 45.02 -1.97 -87.35
N VAL A 791 44.33 -2.16 -86.23
CA VAL A 791 43.66 -3.42 -85.93
C VAL A 791 42.47 -3.64 -86.85
N LEU A 792 41.64 -2.62 -87.09
CA LEU A 792 40.49 -2.69 -88.01
C LEU A 792 40.92 -2.97 -89.46
N ASN A 793 42.02 -2.37 -89.93
CA ASN A 793 42.54 -2.57 -91.29
C ASN A 793 43.03 -4.00 -91.53
N ASN A 794 43.48 -4.69 -90.48
CA ASN A 794 43.93 -6.09 -90.54
C ASN A 794 42.79 -7.11 -90.33
N MET A 795 41.55 -6.67 -90.06
CA MET A 795 40.38 -7.54 -89.94
C MET A 795 39.76 -7.81 -91.31
N THR A 796 39.60 -9.10 -91.64
CA THR A 796 38.87 -9.53 -92.84
C THR A 796 37.45 -9.97 -92.48
N PRO A 797 36.40 -9.54 -93.20
CA PRO A 797 35.02 -9.92 -92.88
C PRO A 797 34.75 -11.39 -93.19
N ILE A 798 33.87 -12.01 -92.40
CA ILE A 798 33.34 -13.37 -92.63
C ILE A 798 31.82 -13.37 -92.50
N ASN A 799 31.16 -14.41 -93.00
CA ASN A 799 29.73 -14.60 -92.75
C ASN A 799 29.51 -14.84 -91.26
N GLU A 800 28.59 -14.08 -90.66
CA GLU A 800 28.38 -14.11 -89.22
C GLU A 800 27.88 -15.49 -88.75
N ALA A 801 28.68 -16.15 -87.92
CA ALA A 801 28.35 -17.43 -87.31
C ALA A 801 28.70 -17.38 -85.82
N HIS A 802 27.71 -17.64 -84.96
CA HIS A 802 27.87 -17.67 -83.50
C HIS A 802 28.43 -16.35 -82.91
N GLY A 803 28.10 -15.22 -83.53
CA GLY A 803 28.52 -13.87 -83.10
C GLY A 803 29.89 -13.42 -83.59
N PHE A 804 30.63 -14.25 -84.34
CA PHE A 804 31.90 -13.89 -84.97
C PHE A 804 31.68 -13.30 -86.35
N SER A 805 32.16 -12.07 -86.57
CA SER A 805 31.92 -11.29 -87.79
C SER A 805 33.19 -11.07 -88.62
N SER A 806 34.36 -11.26 -88.02
CA SER A 806 35.64 -10.92 -88.66
C SER A 806 36.70 -11.94 -88.28
N GLN A 807 37.74 -12.06 -89.10
CA GLN A 807 38.90 -12.91 -88.82
C GLN A 807 40.21 -12.16 -89.07
N ILE A 808 41.23 -12.46 -88.26
CA ILE A 808 42.59 -11.94 -88.42
C ILE A 808 43.55 -13.11 -88.62
N ARG A 809 44.40 -13.01 -89.64
CA ARG A 809 45.50 -13.95 -89.90
C ARG A 809 46.81 -13.29 -89.48
N LEU A 810 47.44 -13.74 -88.40
CA LEU A 810 48.67 -13.10 -87.90
C LEU A 810 49.83 -13.14 -88.91
N ARG A 811 49.88 -14.17 -89.76
CA ARG A 811 50.88 -14.28 -90.84
C ARG A 811 50.81 -13.16 -91.90
N ASN A 812 49.66 -12.50 -92.03
CA ASN A 812 49.43 -11.44 -93.00
C ASN A 812 49.65 -10.03 -92.43
N VAL A 813 49.89 -9.91 -91.12
CA VAL A 813 50.08 -8.63 -90.44
C VAL A 813 51.55 -8.20 -90.57
N ALA A 814 51.79 -6.92 -90.88
CA ALA A 814 53.15 -6.39 -90.98
C ALA A 814 53.90 -6.50 -89.63
N ALA A 815 55.23 -6.71 -89.69
CA ALA A 815 56.04 -7.02 -88.51
C ALA A 815 56.04 -5.92 -87.43
N ASP A 816 55.81 -4.66 -87.83
CA ASP A 816 55.68 -3.49 -86.97
C ASP A 816 54.30 -3.37 -86.31
N GLU A 817 53.23 -3.77 -87.01
CA GLU A 817 51.85 -3.75 -86.51
C GLU A 817 51.49 -4.95 -85.64
N LEU A 818 52.24 -6.05 -85.79
CA LEU A 818 51.98 -7.35 -85.16
C LEU A 818 51.88 -7.25 -83.63
N SER A 819 52.68 -6.38 -83.00
CA SER A 819 52.68 -6.22 -81.54
C SER A 819 51.38 -5.59 -81.01
N VAL A 820 50.78 -4.66 -81.77
CA VAL A 820 49.53 -3.98 -81.43
C VAL A 820 48.35 -4.93 -81.64
N VAL A 821 48.31 -5.59 -82.81
CA VAL A 821 47.26 -6.56 -83.14
C VAL A 821 47.24 -7.72 -82.15
N ARG A 822 48.41 -8.25 -81.76
CA ARG A 822 48.51 -9.33 -80.76
C ARG A 822 48.04 -8.88 -79.37
N LYS A 823 48.35 -7.67 -78.94
CA LYS A 823 47.86 -7.14 -77.65
C LYS A 823 46.34 -7.05 -77.63
N VAL A 824 45.73 -6.58 -78.72
CA VAL A 824 44.27 -6.45 -78.82
C VAL A 824 43.58 -7.80 -78.97
N LEU A 825 44.17 -8.74 -79.70
CA LEU A 825 43.66 -10.12 -79.77
C LEU A 825 43.74 -10.82 -78.42
N ASN A 826 44.84 -10.64 -77.67
CA ASN A 826 44.97 -11.19 -76.32
C ASN A 826 43.94 -10.56 -75.36
N ALA A 827 43.73 -9.24 -75.43
CA ALA A 827 42.68 -8.53 -74.68
C ALA A 827 41.26 -8.99 -75.02
N GLY A 828 41.00 -9.31 -76.29
CA GLY A 828 39.73 -9.89 -76.73
C GLY A 828 39.55 -11.34 -76.26
N ALA A 829 40.63 -12.13 -76.28
CA ALA A 829 40.63 -13.53 -75.87
C ALA A 829 40.40 -13.70 -74.36
N THR A 830 40.92 -12.80 -73.52
CA THR A 830 40.66 -12.81 -72.07
C THR A 830 39.17 -12.72 -71.72
N LEU A 831 38.38 -12.10 -72.59
CA LEU A 831 36.93 -11.93 -72.42
C LEU A 831 36.11 -12.81 -73.38
N GLN A 832 36.72 -13.82 -74.00
CA GLN A 832 36.10 -14.76 -74.94
C GLN A 832 35.50 -14.13 -76.22
N TYR A 833 35.89 -12.90 -76.56
CA TYR A 833 35.48 -12.22 -77.80
C TYR A 833 36.43 -12.49 -78.97
N VAL A 834 37.50 -13.26 -78.73
CA VAL A 834 38.41 -13.76 -79.76
C VAL A 834 38.58 -15.26 -79.56
N GLN A 835 38.41 -16.03 -80.63
CA GLN A 835 38.63 -17.47 -80.61
C GLN A 835 39.73 -17.84 -81.60
N HIS A 836 40.73 -18.57 -81.12
CA HIS A 836 41.73 -19.16 -81.99
C HIS A 836 41.10 -20.33 -82.77
N HIS A 837 41.35 -20.39 -84.07
CA HIS A 837 40.92 -21.52 -84.88
C HIS A 837 41.82 -22.72 -84.60
N GLU A 838 41.34 -23.64 -83.76
CA GLU A 838 41.96 -24.96 -83.66
C GLU A 838 41.44 -25.83 -84.80
N PRO A 839 42.30 -26.32 -85.72
CA PRO A 839 41.87 -27.24 -86.75
C PRO A 839 41.32 -28.51 -86.09
N LYS A 840 40.12 -28.93 -86.48
CA LYS A 840 39.61 -30.26 -86.09
C LYS A 840 40.61 -31.29 -86.60
N ARG A 841 41.14 -32.10 -85.67
CA ARG A 841 42.10 -33.18 -85.92
C ARG A 841 41.47 -34.27 -86.80
N THR A 842 41.37 -34.00 -88.09
CA THR A 842 41.04 -34.91 -89.18
C THR A 842 41.60 -34.28 -90.44
N ASP A 843 42.93 -34.28 -90.54
CA ASP A 843 43.71 -34.60 -91.74
C ASP A 843 45.17 -34.16 -91.50
N ASP A 844 46.08 -35.12 -91.62
CA ASP A 844 47.51 -34.93 -91.46
C ASP A 844 48.04 -34.13 -92.66
N HIS A 845 48.73 -33.00 -92.38
CA HIS A 845 49.52 -32.14 -93.28
C HIS A 845 49.03 -30.69 -93.54
N GLU A 846 48.50 -29.98 -92.55
CA GLU A 846 48.50 -28.51 -92.57
C GLU A 846 49.09 -27.92 -91.28
N GLN A 847 50.04 -26.98 -91.43
CA GLN A 847 50.61 -26.21 -90.33
C GLN A 847 49.48 -25.44 -89.61
N PRO A 848 49.55 -25.26 -88.28
CA PRO A 848 48.53 -24.50 -87.56
C PRO A 848 48.45 -23.09 -88.17
N GLU A 849 47.32 -22.76 -88.79
CA GLU A 849 47.08 -21.39 -89.21
C GLU A 849 46.86 -20.54 -87.97
N ASP A 850 47.70 -19.50 -87.75
CA ASP A 850 47.48 -18.46 -86.73
C ASP A 850 46.27 -17.58 -87.12
N LEU A 851 45.10 -18.21 -87.20
CA LEU A 851 43.82 -17.64 -87.59
C LEU A 851 42.98 -17.42 -86.34
N TYR A 852 42.50 -16.19 -86.17
CA TYR A 852 41.69 -15.77 -85.04
C TYR A 852 40.35 -15.25 -85.53
N PHE A 853 39.26 -15.77 -84.97
CA PHE A 853 37.92 -15.23 -85.15
C PHE A 853 37.65 -14.14 -84.12
N VAL A 854 37.10 -13.03 -84.58
CA VAL A 854 36.80 -11.83 -83.80
C VAL A 854 35.28 -11.66 -83.73
N HIS A 855 34.78 -11.56 -82.50
CA HIS A 855 33.36 -11.35 -82.23
C HIS A 855 32.91 -9.95 -82.66
N GLY A 856 31.68 -9.82 -83.15
CA GLY A 856 31.14 -8.55 -83.66
C GLY A 856 31.12 -7.42 -82.62
N GLN A 857 30.99 -7.77 -81.33
CA GLN A 857 31.08 -6.79 -80.24
C GLN A 857 32.48 -6.21 -80.06
N LEU A 858 33.54 -6.98 -80.30
CA LEU A 858 34.91 -6.47 -80.24
C LEU A 858 35.21 -5.56 -81.43
N TYR A 859 34.75 -5.93 -82.62
CA TYR A 859 34.80 -5.05 -83.80
C TYR A 859 34.08 -3.72 -83.54
N LYS A 860 32.82 -3.77 -83.06
CA LYS A 860 32.02 -2.59 -82.73
C LYS A 860 32.70 -1.72 -81.67
N THR A 861 33.30 -2.32 -80.65
CA THR A 861 34.02 -1.61 -79.58
C THR A 861 35.25 -0.88 -80.11
N ILE A 862 36.06 -1.53 -80.96
CA ILE A 862 37.24 -0.90 -81.57
C ILE A 862 36.82 0.22 -82.52
N ALA A 863 35.75 0.03 -83.31
CA ALA A 863 35.21 1.06 -84.19
C ALA A 863 34.63 2.28 -83.42
N LEU A 864 33.98 2.05 -82.28
CA LEU A 864 33.52 3.12 -81.41
C LEU A 864 34.70 3.87 -80.77
N LEU A 865 35.78 3.17 -80.39
CA LEU A 865 36.99 3.77 -79.87
C LEU A 865 37.72 4.60 -80.94
N SER A 866 37.83 4.11 -82.17
CA SER A 866 38.41 4.91 -83.26
C SER A 866 37.60 6.17 -83.56
N ALA A 867 36.26 6.10 -83.48
CA ALA A 867 35.39 7.26 -83.64
C ALA A 867 35.45 8.25 -82.47
N ALA A 868 35.66 7.76 -81.24
CA ALA A 868 35.78 8.59 -80.04
C ALA A 868 37.13 9.34 -79.95
N PHE A 869 38.17 8.83 -80.61
CA PHE A 869 39.51 9.41 -80.65
C PHE A 869 39.96 9.68 -82.10
N PRO A 870 39.29 10.60 -82.83
CA PRO A 870 39.65 10.91 -84.21
C PRO A 870 41.04 11.54 -84.28
N ARG A 871 41.82 11.19 -85.32
CA ARG A 871 43.13 11.83 -85.57
C ARG A 871 42.94 13.35 -85.78
N PRO A 872 43.82 14.19 -85.24
CA PRO A 872 43.97 15.55 -85.76
C PRO A 872 44.47 15.45 -87.21
N ALA A 873 43.79 16.13 -88.14
CA ALA A 873 44.24 16.23 -89.53
C ALA A 873 45.66 16.82 -89.54
N ALA A 874 46.66 16.00 -89.87
CA ALA A 874 48.03 16.48 -90.02
C ALA A 874 48.09 17.47 -91.20
N GLY A 875 48.61 18.67 -90.96
CA GLY A 875 48.88 19.67 -91.99
C GLY A 875 49.90 19.18 -93.04
N PRO A 876 50.01 19.88 -94.18
CA PRO A 876 50.64 19.35 -95.39
C PRO A 876 52.17 19.42 -95.29
N ALA A 877 52.84 18.33 -94.92
CA ALA A 877 54.25 18.10 -95.24
C ALA A 877 54.62 16.60 -95.10
N LEU A 878 55.22 16.06 -96.18
CA LEU A 878 55.83 14.73 -96.38
C LEU A 878 54.91 13.63 -96.96
N ALA A 879 55.26 13.23 -98.20
CA ALA A 879 54.61 12.25 -99.08
C ALA A 879 55.26 10.83 -98.97
N PRO A 880 54.91 9.81 -99.79
CA PRO A 880 53.58 9.22 -100.06
C PRO A 880 53.52 7.66 -99.94
N MET A 881 52.28 7.14 -99.88
CA MET A 881 51.75 5.77 -100.21
C MET A 881 51.60 4.68 -99.12
N PRO A 882 50.61 3.74 -99.27
CA PRO A 882 49.39 3.75 -100.09
C PRO A 882 48.07 3.52 -99.31
N ALA A 883 47.02 4.10 -99.90
CA ALA A 883 45.57 4.00 -99.67
C ALA A 883 44.99 2.81 -98.88
N ALA A 884 44.18 3.15 -97.87
CA ALA A 884 42.91 2.45 -97.59
C ALA A 884 41.76 3.21 -98.29
N PRO A 885 40.71 2.52 -98.78
CA PRO A 885 39.77 3.07 -99.75
C PRO A 885 38.75 4.02 -99.10
N ALA A 886 38.74 5.28 -99.54
CA ALA A 886 37.63 6.19 -99.29
C ALA A 886 36.45 5.78 -100.18
N ILE A 887 35.42 5.22 -99.57
CA ILE A 887 34.09 5.11 -100.18
C ILE A 887 33.41 6.46 -100.05
N ALA A 888 33.54 7.32 -101.06
CA ALA A 888 32.50 8.28 -101.51
C ALA A 888 33.02 9.12 -102.69
N GLY A 889 32.24 9.12 -103.76
CA GLY A 889 32.42 10.01 -104.92
C GLY A 889 32.13 11.49 -104.61
N PRO A 890 32.37 12.38 -105.58
CA PRO A 890 32.80 13.76 -105.36
C PRO A 890 31.63 14.74 -105.23
N SER A 891 31.84 15.86 -104.53
CA SER A 891 31.56 17.25 -105.00
C SER A 891 31.24 18.20 -103.85
N ARG A 892 32.17 19.07 -103.47
CA ARG A 892 32.08 20.55 -103.56
C ARG A 892 33.11 21.22 -102.63
N ASP A 893 33.92 22.07 -103.24
CA ASP A 893 34.95 22.91 -102.64
C ASP A 893 34.38 23.85 -101.55
N PRO A 894 35.08 24.04 -100.42
CA PRO A 894 34.94 25.24 -99.60
C PRO A 894 35.79 26.37 -100.20
N ILE A 895 35.12 27.48 -100.51
CA ILE A 895 35.75 28.72 -100.95
C ILE A 895 36.51 29.34 -99.77
N ASP A 896 37.74 29.71 -100.09
CA ASP A 896 38.76 30.41 -99.35
C ASP A 896 38.28 31.74 -98.73
N GLY A 897 38.82 32.10 -97.55
CA GLY A 897 38.36 33.27 -96.81
C GLY A 897 39.16 33.65 -95.57
N GLY A 898 40.45 34.00 -95.73
CA GLY A 898 41.04 35.12 -94.97
C GLY A 898 42.01 34.79 -93.83
N THR A 899 43.29 35.07 -94.07
CA THR A 899 44.41 35.03 -93.11
C THR A 899 44.44 36.23 -92.15
N LEU A 900 44.90 35.97 -90.92
CA LEU A 900 45.14 36.92 -89.85
C LEU A 900 46.30 37.90 -90.16
N GLY A 901 46.03 39.20 -89.99
CA GLY A 901 47.04 40.25 -89.99
C GLY A 901 47.67 40.43 -88.60
N THR A 902 48.97 40.16 -88.55
CA THR A 902 49.91 40.50 -87.46
C THR A 902 50.10 42.02 -87.34
N GLY A 903 50.26 42.53 -86.12
CA GLY A 903 50.66 43.94 -85.93
C GLY A 903 51.02 44.34 -84.50
N THR A 904 52.31 44.22 -84.18
CA THR A 904 53.13 45.20 -83.43
C THR A 904 52.89 45.48 -81.93
N THR A 905 53.81 44.96 -81.11
CA THR A 905 54.36 45.58 -79.88
C THR A 905 55.34 46.72 -80.21
N PRO A 906 55.55 47.71 -79.32
CA PRO A 906 56.88 47.90 -78.70
C PRO A 906 56.79 48.42 -77.21
N PRO A 907 57.87 48.81 -76.48
CA PRO A 907 58.42 47.96 -75.41
C PRO A 907 58.65 48.64 -74.03
N ALA A 908 58.90 47.78 -73.03
CA ALA A 908 59.80 47.85 -71.87
C ALA A 908 59.96 49.14 -71.01
N GLY A 909 59.77 48.97 -69.70
CA GLY A 909 60.54 49.69 -68.68
C GLY A 909 60.36 49.16 -67.25
N GLY A 910 61.38 48.42 -66.74
CA GLY A 910 61.86 48.20 -65.35
C GLY A 910 60.87 47.86 -64.21
N GLU A 911 61.20 47.17 -63.12
CA GLU A 911 62.39 46.49 -62.59
C GLU A 911 61.86 45.46 -61.55
N LEU A 912 62.67 44.44 -61.23
CA LEU A 912 62.38 43.46 -60.17
C LEU A 912 62.32 44.11 -58.78
N GLN A 913 61.28 43.79 -57.99
CA GLN A 913 61.34 43.73 -56.53
C GLN A 913 60.26 42.80 -55.94
N SER A 914 60.66 42.00 -54.95
CA SER A 914 59.92 40.99 -54.20
C SER A 914 58.59 41.47 -53.57
N PRO A 915 57.69 40.57 -53.12
CA PRO A 915 56.29 40.91 -52.81
C PRO A 915 56.20 41.73 -51.53
N ARG A 916 55.82 43.00 -51.66
CA ARG A 916 55.51 43.86 -50.51
C ARG A 916 54.06 43.62 -50.10
N ARG A 917 53.88 43.13 -48.87
CA ARG A 917 52.63 43.21 -48.09
C ARG A 917 51.94 44.54 -48.34
N ILE A 918 50.68 44.50 -48.78
CA ILE A 918 49.75 45.61 -48.66
C ILE A 918 48.66 45.21 -47.66
N ALA A 919 48.49 46.14 -46.74
CA ALA A 919 47.58 46.18 -45.61
C ALA A 919 46.14 45.73 -45.92
N ARG A 920 45.59 45.07 -44.90
CA ARG A 920 44.17 44.83 -44.63
C ARG A 920 43.36 46.14 -44.73
N PRO A 921 42.34 46.25 -45.60
CA PRO A 921 41.31 47.27 -45.50
C PRO A 921 40.19 46.81 -44.54
N PRO A 922 39.45 47.75 -43.94
CA PRO A 922 38.66 47.51 -42.75
C PRO A 922 37.33 46.81 -43.05
N GLU A 923 36.93 46.04 -42.05
CA GLU A 923 35.64 45.40 -41.81
C GLU A 923 34.48 46.39 -42.07
N SER A 924 33.71 46.17 -43.13
CA SER A 924 32.51 46.94 -43.43
C SER A 924 31.27 46.24 -42.88
N THR A 925 30.69 46.90 -41.87
CA THR A 925 29.26 47.00 -41.60
C THR A 925 28.49 45.70 -41.36
N ARG A 926 28.65 45.20 -40.13
CA ARG A 926 27.56 44.56 -39.39
C ARG A 926 26.29 45.40 -39.50
N SER A 927 25.19 44.74 -39.84
CA SER A 927 23.82 45.22 -39.67
C SER A 927 23.64 45.75 -38.24
N PRO A 928 22.80 46.80 -38.03
CA PRO A 928 22.66 47.41 -36.72
C PRO A 928 21.83 46.47 -35.83
N THR A 929 22.50 45.57 -35.11
CA THR A 929 21.95 45.12 -33.83
C THR A 929 21.89 46.34 -32.95
N ARG A 930 20.69 46.71 -32.53
CA ARG A 930 20.38 47.82 -31.62
C ARG A 930 21.05 47.57 -30.26
N GLN A 931 22.37 47.75 -30.19
CA GLN A 931 23.10 47.90 -28.94
C GLN A 931 22.78 49.29 -28.42
N LEU A 932 21.77 49.36 -27.56
CA LEU A 932 21.65 50.45 -26.61
C LEU A 932 22.98 50.51 -25.87
N THR A 933 23.72 51.60 -26.06
CA THR A 933 24.79 52.04 -25.17
C THR A 933 24.21 52.14 -23.76
N GLN A 934 24.31 51.06 -22.98
CA GLN A 934 23.90 51.04 -21.58
C GLN A 934 25.09 51.50 -20.75
N ALA A 935 25.03 52.75 -20.25
CA ALA A 935 25.96 53.27 -19.24
C ALA A 935 26.07 52.30 -18.05
N PRO A 936 27.20 52.19 -17.33
CA PRO A 936 27.26 51.36 -16.11
C PRO A 936 26.14 51.76 -15.14
N LEU A 937 25.52 50.79 -14.45
CA LEU A 937 24.54 51.11 -13.40
C LEU A 937 25.21 52.07 -12.42
N SER A 938 24.52 53.15 -12.07
CA SER A 938 24.99 54.07 -11.05
C SER A 938 25.14 53.31 -9.73
N GLN A 939 26.05 53.76 -8.85
CA GLN A 939 26.29 53.09 -7.56
C GLN A 939 24.99 52.95 -6.74
N GLN A 940 24.13 53.97 -6.77
CA GLN A 940 22.84 53.97 -6.10
C GLN A 940 21.85 52.95 -6.68
N GLU A 941 21.81 52.79 -8.00
CA GLU A 941 20.96 51.76 -8.64
C GLU A 941 21.47 50.36 -8.33
N ARG A 942 22.79 50.18 -8.25
CA ARG A 942 23.41 48.90 -7.92
C ARG A 942 23.07 48.46 -6.50
N GLU A 943 23.26 49.35 -5.52
CA GLU A 943 22.91 49.13 -4.12
C GLU A 943 21.40 48.87 -3.95
N HIS A 944 20.55 49.57 -4.73
CA HIS A 944 19.11 49.35 -4.71
C HIS A 944 18.69 47.96 -5.21
N PHE A 945 19.24 47.51 -6.35
CA PHE A 945 18.91 46.19 -6.89
C PHE A 945 19.51 45.05 -6.07
N GLU A 946 20.71 45.24 -5.52
CA GLU A 946 21.34 44.27 -4.62
C GLU A 946 20.48 44.06 -3.37
N ALA A 947 20.05 45.14 -2.71
CA ALA A 947 19.16 45.06 -1.56
C ALA A 947 17.81 44.41 -1.90
N LEU A 948 17.25 44.70 -3.08
CA LEU A 948 15.98 44.11 -3.53
C LEU A 948 16.10 42.61 -3.81
N PHE A 949 17.16 42.18 -4.50
CA PHE A 949 17.38 40.76 -4.79
C PHE A 949 17.71 39.98 -3.52
N GLU A 950 18.50 40.55 -2.61
CA GLU A 950 18.83 39.93 -1.34
C GLU A 950 17.58 39.75 -0.46
N ASP A 951 16.72 40.77 -0.35
CA ASP A 951 15.50 40.69 0.47
C ASP A 951 14.49 39.69 -0.10
N GLU A 952 14.32 39.64 -1.43
CA GLU A 952 13.40 38.68 -2.06
C GLU A 952 13.91 37.23 -1.96
N LEU A 953 15.23 37.00 -2.12
CA LEU A 953 15.83 35.67 -1.97
C LEU A 953 15.82 35.19 -0.51
N LEU A 954 16.12 36.07 0.45
CA LEU A 954 15.98 35.75 1.87
C LEU A 954 14.51 35.53 2.26
N GLY A 955 13.59 36.31 1.68
CA GLY A 955 12.16 36.18 1.87
C GLY A 955 11.62 34.81 1.47
N ALA A 956 12.21 34.18 0.44
CA ALA A 956 11.87 32.81 0.05
C ALA A 956 12.17 31.76 1.13
N LEU A 957 13.15 32.03 2.00
CA LEU A 957 13.50 31.21 3.16
C LEU A 957 12.73 31.61 4.44
N GLY A 958 11.81 32.58 4.35
CA GLY A 958 11.11 33.14 5.50
C GLY A 958 11.98 34.09 6.35
N LEU A 959 13.08 34.60 5.80
CA LEU A 959 14.03 35.48 6.48
C LEU A 959 13.95 36.90 5.90
N ASN A 960 14.27 37.90 6.73
CA ASN A 960 14.36 39.29 6.30
C ASN A 960 15.83 39.74 6.35
N SER A 961 16.28 40.54 5.37
CA SER A 961 17.67 41.02 5.30
C SER A 961 18.14 41.72 6.59
N ARG A 962 17.25 42.49 7.24
CA ARG A 962 17.57 43.15 8.52
C ARG A 962 17.82 42.18 9.68
N THR A 963 17.07 41.08 9.74
CA THR A 963 17.21 40.08 10.80
C THR A 963 18.52 39.31 10.63
N VAL A 964 18.87 38.97 9.38
CA VAL A 964 20.13 38.31 9.04
C VAL A 964 21.32 39.22 9.36
N ALA A 965 21.26 40.49 8.92
CA ALA A 965 22.30 41.46 9.20
C ALA A 965 22.50 41.72 10.70
N ALA A 966 21.41 41.79 11.49
CA ALA A 966 21.49 41.96 12.93
C ALA A 966 22.13 40.77 13.64
N ARG A 967 21.85 39.53 13.19
CA ARG A 967 22.39 38.31 13.80
C ARG A 967 23.82 38.01 13.37
N PHE A 968 24.21 38.37 12.15
CA PHE A 968 25.59 38.22 11.67
C PHE A 968 26.44 39.49 11.86
N ALA A 969 25.95 40.47 12.63
CA ALA A 969 26.73 41.68 12.95
C ALA A 969 27.93 41.41 13.86
N GLY A 970 27.89 40.34 14.68
CA GLY A 970 28.95 39.97 15.59
C GLY A 970 30.14 39.28 14.91
N GLU A 971 31.36 39.62 15.34
CA GLU A 971 32.59 39.00 14.83
C GLU A 971 32.63 37.50 15.17
N GLY A 972 32.77 36.64 14.15
CA GLY A 972 32.87 35.18 14.31
C GLY A 972 31.54 34.43 14.51
N VAL A 973 30.39 35.11 14.47
CA VAL A 973 29.07 34.48 14.67
C VAL A 973 28.73 33.48 13.55
N GLN A 974 28.95 33.86 12.29
CA GLN A 974 28.69 32.99 11.15
C GLN A 974 29.53 31.70 11.20
N GLU A 975 30.80 31.79 11.61
CA GLU A 975 31.66 30.63 11.80
C GLU A 975 31.21 29.73 12.97
N ALA A 976 30.73 30.34 14.06
CA ALA A 976 30.17 29.64 15.20
C ALA A 976 28.89 28.87 14.82
N ALA A 977 27.97 29.49 14.07
CA ALA A 977 26.77 28.85 13.53
C ALA A 977 27.12 27.69 12.58
N LEU A 978 28.08 27.87 11.67
CA LEU A 978 28.57 26.78 10.80
C LEU A 978 29.19 25.63 11.60
N SER A 979 29.73 25.89 12.79
CA SER A 979 30.26 24.83 13.66
C SER A 979 29.15 24.01 14.33
N VAL A 980 27.99 24.61 14.60
CA VAL A 980 26.77 23.90 15.04
C VAL A 980 26.23 23.04 13.91
N TRP A 981 26.14 23.57 12.69
CA TRP A 981 25.72 22.82 11.50
C TRP A 981 26.59 21.58 11.28
N ARG A 982 27.91 21.71 11.40
CA ARG A 982 28.86 20.60 11.28
C ARG A 982 28.69 19.53 12.36
N GLU A 983 28.20 19.89 13.55
CA GLU A 983 27.87 18.92 14.61
C GLU A 983 26.58 18.18 14.28
N LEU A 984 25.54 18.90 13.85
CA LEU A 984 24.28 18.31 13.40
C LEU A 984 24.50 17.35 12.21
N GLN A 985 25.36 17.72 11.26
CA GLN A 985 25.72 16.88 10.12
C GLN A 985 26.51 15.63 10.54
N ARG A 986 27.30 15.70 11.62
CA ARG A 986 27.99 14.52 12.19
C ARG A 986 26.99 13.55 12.82
N HIS A 987 26.01 14.05 13.56
CA HIS A 987 24.89 13.23 14.06
C HIS A 987 24.07 12.62 12.91
N ALA A 988 23.84 13.39 11.85
CA ALA A 988 23.16 12.93 10.64
C ALA A 988 23.96 11.90 9.83
N ALA A 989 25.29 11.87 9.96
CA ALA A 989 26.12 10.82 9.37
C ALA A 989 26.08 9.53 10.19
N ALA A 990 25.89 9.62 11.51
CA ALA A 990 25.75 8.48 12.42
C ALA A 990 24.34 7.85 12.33
N ASN A 991 23.30 8.65 12.08
CA ASN A 991 21.92 8.16 11.93
C ASN A 991 21.39 8.39 10.50
N HIS A 992 21.07 7.29 9.81
CA HIS A 992 20.59 7.31 8.42
C HIS A 992 19.30 8.12 8.22
N ASP A 993 18.36 7.99 9.14
CA ASP A 993 17.01 8.56 9.01
C ASP A 993 17.07 10.08 9.23
N LEU A 994 17.85 10.53 10.24
CA LEU A 994 18.15 11.95 10.43
C LEU A 994 18.88 12.54 9.20
N GLY A 995 19.82 11.81 8.63
CA GLY A 995 20.52 12.22 7.42
C GLY A 995 19.61 12.33 6.20
N GLN A 996 18.55 11.53 6.12
CA GLN A 996 17.52 11.68 5.08
C GLN A 996 16.67 12.92 5.31
N LEU A 997 16.16 13.14 6.54
CA LEU A 997 15.33 14.30 6.89
C LEU A 997 16.07 15.62 6.66
N LEU A 998 17.34 15.72 7.07
CA LEU A 998 18.16 16.92 6.88
C LEU A 998 18.38 17.23 5.39
N ARG A 999 18.69 16.21 4.58
CA ARG A 999 18.86 16.37 3.11
C ARG A 999 17.56 16.75 2.43
N GLN A 1000 16.44 16.18 2.87
CA GLN A 1000 15.13 16.49 2.33
C GLN A 1000 14.78 17.95 2.60
N HIS A 1001 14.92 18.41 3.86
CA HIS A 1001 14.67 19.80 4.21
C HIS A 1001 15.59 20.76 3.44
N GLN A 1002 16.89 20.47 3.35
CA GLN A 1002 17.82 21.29 2.57
C GLN A 1002 17.41 21.35 1.08
N SER A 1003 17.06 20.22 0.47
CA SER A 1003 16.62 20.17 -0.93
C SER A 1003 15.34 20.99 -1.15
N ASP A 1004 14.43 21.01 -0.19
CA ASP A 1004 13.20 21.78 -0.30
C ASP A 1004 13.46 23.29 -0.19
N GLN A 1005 14.38 23.73 0.67
CA GLN A 1005 14.82 25.14 0.72
C GLN A 1005 15.56 25.56 -0.55
N GLU A 1006 16.41 24.70 -1.11
CA GLU A 1006 17.09 24.97 -2.38
C GLU A 1006 16.11 25.10 -3.55
N LYS A 1007 15.03 24.30 -3.59
CA LYS A 1007 13.96 24.45 -4.60
C LYS A 1007 13.22 25.77 -4.50
N LEU A 1008 12.97 26.24 -3.27
CA LEU A 1008 12.33 27.55 -3.05
C LEU A 1008 13.23 28.69 -3.54
N LEU A 1009 14.53 28.64 -3.23
CA LEU A 1009 15.52 29.58 -3.75
C LEU A 1009 15.61 29.53 -5.28
N ASP A 1010 15.64 28.34 -5.89
CA ASP A 1010 15.67 28.19 -7.36
C ASP A 1010 14.44 28.80 -8.02
N ALA A 1011 13.25 28.58 -7.46
CA ALA A 1011 12.01 29.15 -7.99
C ALA A 1011 12.02 30.68 -7.95
N THR A 1012 12.47 31.26 -6.83
CA THR A 1012 12.57 32.73 -6.65
C THR A 1012 13.67 33.32 -7.53
N TYR A 1013 14.84 32.69 -7.60
CA TYR A 1013 15.92 33.09 -8.51
C TYR A 1013 15.46 33.11 -9.97
N GLN A 1014 14.76 32.06 -10.44
CA GLN A 1014 14.23 32.03 -11.81
C GLN A 1014 13.16 33.11 -12.05
N SER A 1015 12.32 33.39 -11.05
CA SER A 1015 11.34 34.48 -11.11
C SER A 1015 12.02 35.84 -11.26
N LEU A 1016 13.02 36.13 -10.41
CA LEU A 1016 13.82 37.35 -10.46
C LEU A 1016 14.59 37.48 -11.77
N LYS A 1017 15.18 36.37 -12.26
CA LYS A 1017 15.91 36.30 -13.53
C LYS A 1017 15.01 36.64 -14.71
N ASN A 1018 13.78 36.14 -14.74
CA ASN A 1018 12.79 36.50 -15.75
C ASN A 1018 12.39 37.99 -15.67
N GLY A 1019 12.32 38.55 -14.46
CA GLY A 1019 12.08 39.97 -14.20
C GLY A 1019 13.21 40.92 -14.64
N THR A 1020 14.42 40.41 -14.89
CA THR A 1020 15.53 41.23 -15.42
C THR A 1020 15.37 41.63 -16.89
N HIS A 1021 14.39 41.07 -17.61
CA HIS A 1021 14.09 41.34 -19.02
C HIS A 1021 15.31 41.22 -19.96
N GLY A 1022 16.27 40.35 -19.61
CA GLY A 1022 17.49 40.14 -20.39
C GLY A 1022 18.60 41.19 -20.20
N ASP A 1023 18.51 42.06 -19.19
CA ASP A 1023 19.62 42.94 -18.81
C ASP A 1023 20.73 42.15 -18.11
N GLN A 1024 21.82 41.87 -18.85
CA GLN A 1024 22.96 41.09 -18.36
C GLN A 1024 23.61 41.67 -17.09
N ARG A 1025 23.52 42.98 -16.86
CA ARG A 1025 24.15 43.63 -15.68
C ARG A 1025 23.39 43.30 -14.40
N LYS A 1026 22.05 43.32 -14.47
CA LYS A 1026 21.18 42.91 -13.37
C LYS A 1026 21.24 41.40 -13.14
N GLY A 1027 21.35 40.62 -14.22
CA GLY A 1027 21.59 39.18 -14.15
C GLY A 1027 22.86 38.85 -13.37
N ASN A 1028 23.99 39.50 -13.69
CA ASN A 1028 25.25 39.27 -12.98
C ASN A 1028 25.20 39.66 -11.49
N LEU A 1029 24.40 40.67 -11.12
CA LEU A 1029 24.19 41.04 -9.71
C LEU A 1029 23.33 40.00 -8.97
N LEU A 1030 22.24 39.56 -9.61
CA LEU A 1030 21.39 38.50 -9.08
C LEU A 1030 22.18 37.19 -8.89
N ASP A 1031 23.03 36.83 -9.84
CA ASP A 1031 23.91 35.65 -9.76
C ASP A 1031 24.89 35.75 -8.57
N ALA A 1032 25.41 36.95 -8.29
CA ALA A 1032 26.29 37.18 -7.14
C ALA A 1032 25.53 37.08 -5.80
N CYS A 1033 24.33 37.66 -5.71
CA CYS A 1033 23.46 37.58 -4.53
C CYS A 1033 23.05 36.12 -4.24
N ASP A 1034 22.61 35.38 -5.26
CA ASP A 1034 22.24 33.97 -5.14
C ASP A 1034 23.42 33.11 -4.66
N HIS A 1035 24.61 33.33 -5.22
CA HIS A 1035 25.81 32.63 -4.79
C HIS A 1035 26.13 32.87 -3.31
N HIS A 1036 26.09 34.13 -2.86
CA HIS A 1036 26.36 34.50 -1.47
C HIS A 1036 25.35 33.90 -0.49
N ILE A 1037 24.05 33.92 -0.84
CA ILE A 1037 23.00 33.33 0.00
C ILE A 1037 23.13 31.80 0.08
N ARG A 1038 23.48 31.14 -1.03
CA ARG A 1038 23.70 29.68 -1.04
C ARG A 1038 24.93 29.26 -0.24
N GLU A 1039 25.99 30.06 -0.26
CA GLU A 1039 27.17 29.82 0.58
C GLU A 1039 26.82 29.95 2.07
N ALA A 1040 25.97 30.91 2.43
CA ALA A 1040 25.49 31.11 3.79
C ALA A 1040 24.31 30.20 4.21
N LEU A 1041 23.70 29.45 3.27
CA LEU A 1041 22.48 28.67 3.48
C LEU A 1041 22.54 27.71 4.69
N PRO A 1042 23.64 26.96 4.95
CA PRO A 1042 23.72 26.10 6.12
C PRO A 1042 23.61 26.84 7.45
N ALA A 1043 24.14 28.06 7.53
CA ALA A 1043 24.03 28.90 8.72
C ALA A 1043 22.63 29.53 8.83
N LEU A 1044 22.04 29.93 7.69
CA LEU A 1044 20.69 30.50 7.63
C LEU A 1044 19.61 29.48 8.01
N MET A 1045 19.75 28.22 7.61
CA MET A 1045 18.81 27.12 7.96
C MET A 1045 18.79 26.76 9.45
N LEU A 1046 19.78 27.20 10.23
CA LEU A 1046 19.74 27.01 11.68
C LEU A 1046 18.83 28.05 12.35
N PHE A 1047 18.48 29.15 11.68
CA PHE A 1047 17.66 30.17 12.30
C PHE A 1047 16.26 29.64 12.64
N PRO A 1048 15.70 30.00 13.82
CA PRO A 1048 14.43 29.46 14.30
C PRO A 1048 13.26 29.73 13.34
N GLU A 1049 13.31 30.82 12.56
CA GLU A 1049 12.32 31.18 11.55
C GLU A 1049 12.24 30.19 10.40
N THR A 1050 13.36 29.54 10.06
CA THR A 1050 13.41 28.51 9.00
C THR A 1050 12.84 27.17 9.47
N GLY A 1051 12.64 26.99 10.78
CA GLY A 1051 11.88 25.87 11.35
C GLY A 1051 12.58 24.51 11.34
N LEU A 1052 13.85 24.41 10.92
CA LEU A 1052 14.56 23.13 10.77
C LEU A 1052 14.56 22.27 12.04
N VAL A 1053 14.96 22.84 13.18
CA VAL A 1053 15.07 22.07 14.44
C VAL A 1053 13.69 21.56 14.87
N ARG A 1054 12.64 22.37 14.70
CA ARG A 1054 11.26 21.96 15.00
C ARG A 1054 10.79 20.84 14.07
N TYR A 1055 11.06 20.97 12.76
CA TYR A 1055 10.76 19.92 11.78
C TYR A 1055 11.41 18.58 12.13
N LEU A 1056 12.69 18.61 12.53
CA LEU A 1056 13.40 17.40 12.96
C LEU A 1056 12.80 16.78 14.23
N ILE A 1057 12.34 17.59 15.20
CA ILE A 1057 11.67 17.11 16.42
C ILE A 1057 10.32 16.44 16.07
N GLU A 1058 9.49 17.08 15.26
CA GLU A 1058 8.16 16.57 14.87
C GLU A 1058 8.25 15.25 14.10
N GLU A 1059 9.17 15.15 13.14
CA GLU A 1059 9.35 13.91 12.36
C GLU A 1059 9.93 12.77 13.19
N LEU A 1060 10.86 13.05 14.10
CA LEU A 1060 11.35 12.04 15.04
C LEU A 1060 10.22 11.59 15.98
N GLU A 1061 9.41 12.50 16.52
CA GLU A 1061 8.24 12.16 17.35
C GLU A 1061 7.18 11.33 16.60
N LEU A 1062 6.94 11.63 15.32
CA LEU A 1062 6.03 10.85 14.46
C LEU A 1062 6.55 9.43 14.20
N ALA A 1063 7.87 9.27 14.05
CA ALA A 1063 8.49 7.96 13.93
C ALA A 1063 8.38 7.11 15.23
N ALA A 1064 8.12 7.75 16.38
CA ALA A 1064 7.93 7.12 17.69
C ALA A 1064 6.52 6.53 17.93
N GLY A 1065 5.78 6.17 16.88
CA GLY A 1065 4.45 5.54 16.97
C GLY A 1065 4.38 4.29 17.86
N PRO A 1066 3.19 3.67 18.02
CA PRO A 1066 2.77 2.86 19.19
C PRO A 1066 3.60 1.61 19.55
N ASP A 1067 4.65 1.28 18.82
CA ASP A 1067 5.51 0.11 19.01
C ASP A 1067 6.91 0.42 19.59
N ASP A 1068 7.15 1.61 20.18
CA ASP A 1068 8.46 2.00 20.74
C ASP A 1068 9.62 1.78 19.73
N GLY A 1069 9.40 2.16 18.47
CA GLY A 1069 10.31 1.88 17.34
C GLY A 1069 11.58 2.74 17.29
N GLN A 1070 11.74 3.72 18.17
CA GLN A 1070 12.91 4.59 18.20
C GLN A 1070 14.12 3.89 18.82
N ARG A 1071 15.28 4.04 18.19
CA ARG A 1071 16.54 3.53 18.75
C ARG A 1071 16.91 4.33 20.00
N PRO A 1072 17.63 3.74 20.99
CA PRO A 1072 18.08 4.46 22.18
C PRO A 1072 18.87 5.75 21.87
N GLU A 1073 19.58 5.76 20.73
CA GLU A 1073 20.34 6.92 20.26
C GLU A 1073 19.43 8.05 19.72
N GLU A 1074 18.26 7.70 19.18
CA GLU A 1074 17.26 8.66 18.68
C GLU A 1074 16.51 9.34 19.82
N HIS A 1075 16.24 8.61 20.90
CA HIS A 1075 15.71 9.20 22.15
C HIS A 1075 16.67 10.27 22.71
N THR A 1076 17.98 9.96 22.77
CA THR A 1076 18.97 10.92 23.27
C THR A 1076 19.10 12.14 22.36
N LEU A 1077 19.02 11.93 21.04
CA LEU A 1077 19.07 13.00 20.06
C LEU A 1077 17.82 13.89 20.11
N LEU A 1078 16.63 13.31 20.28
CA LEU A 1078 15.38 14.05 20.42
C LEU A 1078 15.44 14.98 21.65
N GLU A 1079 15.96 14.50 22.77
CA GLU A 1079 16.13 15.31 23.99
C GLU A 1079 17.15 16.45 23.76
N GLN A 1080 18.27 16.16 23.08
CA GLN A 1080 19.26 17.17 22.68
C GLN A 1080 18.69 18.22 21.74
N LEU A 1081 17.88 17.82 20.74
CA LEU A 1081 17.25 18.74 19.79
C LEU A 1081 16.19 19.62 20.48
N ARG A 1082 15.43 19.08 21.44
CA ARG A 1082 14.50 19.88 22.27
C ARG A 1082 15.25 20.91 23.10
N GLN A 1083 16.37 20.53 23.71
CA GLN A 1083 17.21 21.45 24.47
C GLN A 1083 17.82 22.54 23.57
N VAL A 1084 18.26 22.19 22.36
CA VAL A 1084 18.76 23.15 21.37
C VAL A 1084 17.65 24.12 20.96
N ASN A 1085 16.44 23.64 20.68
CA ASN A 1085 15.31 24.49 20.34
C ASN A 1085 14.97 25.49 21.47
N ASP A 1086 15.04 25.03 22.73
CA ASP A 1086 14.82 25.88 23.90
C ASP A 1086 15.92 26.94 24.06
N LEU A 1087 17.19 26.55 23.88
CA LEU A 1087 18.33 27.48 23.88
C LEU A 1087 18.23 28.50 22.74
N MET A 1088 17.87 28.08 21.54
CA MET A 1088 17.77 28.96 20.37
C MET A 1088 16.63 29.97 20.46
N SER A 1089 15.57 29.65 21.20
CA SER A 1089 14.43 30.57 21.42
C SER A 1089 14.67 31.60 22.52
N HIS A 1090 15.62 31.35 23.43
CA HIS A 1090 15.89 32.22 24.59
C HIS A 1090 17.29 32.88 24.60
N SER A 1091 18.19 32.53 23.67
CA SER A 1091 19.55 33.08 23.59
C SER A 1091 19.68 34.19 22.55
N ASP A 1092 20.69 35.06 22.70
CA ASP A 1092 20.96 36.10 21.71
C ASP A 1092 21.80 35.53 20.55
N LEU A 1093 21.14 35.22 19.44
CA LEU A 1093 21.79 34.64 18.26
C LEU A 1093 22.77 35.61 17.57
N ALA A 1094 22.88 36.86 18.02
CA ALA A 1094 23.92 37.79 17.58
C ALA A 1094 25.25 37.63 18.37
N ASP A 1095 25.28 36.86 19.47
CA ASP A 1095 26.48 36.56 20.23
C ASP A 1095 27.09 35.21 19.82
N ALA A 1096 28.37 35.21 19.45
CA ALA A 1096 29.11 34.00 19.12
C ALA A 1096 29.22 33.05 20.33
N GLY A 1097 29.21 33.58 21.56
CA GLY A 1097 29.23 32.80 22.80
C GLY A 1097 28.02 31.88 22.96
N ASP A 1098 26.83 32.35 22.56
CA ASP A 1098 25.60 31.57 22.66
C ASP A 1098 25.54 30.45 21.60
N TRP A 1099 26.10 30.66 20.40
CA TRP A 1099 26.28 29.58 19.40
C TRP A 1099 27.22 28.48 19.89
N VAL A 1100 28.24 28.81 20.68
CA VAL A 1100 29.12 27.81 21.31
C VAL A 1100 28.37 26.99 22.36
N ARG A 1101 27.45 27.60 23.12
CA ARG A 1101 26.57 26.88 24.07
C ARG A 1101 25.58 25.97 23.36
N ILE A 1102 24.98 26.42 22.27
CA ILE A 1102 24.10 25.60 21.41
C ILE A 1102 24.87 24.40 20.87
N ARG A 1103 26.12 24.59 20.40
CA ARG A 1103 26.99 23.49 19.98
C ARG A 1103 27.27 22.52 21.11
N ALA A 1104 27.54 23.02 22.32
CA ALA A 1104 27.83 22.19 23.48
C ALA A 1104 26.65 21.27 23.82
N ALA A 1105 25.41 21.77 23.74
CA ALA A 1105 24.19 20.98 23.96
C ALA A 1105 24.03 19.83 22.96
N LEU A 1106 24.46 19.99 21.71
CA LEU A 1106 24.50 18.90 20.72
C LEU A 1106 25.61 17.87 20.99
N THR A 1107 26.64 18.21 21.74
CA THR A 1107 27.78 17.32 22.03
C THR A 1107 27.66 16.55 23.34
N GLU A 1108 26.86 17.03 24.30
CA GLU A 1108 26.81 16.46 25.65
C GLU A 1108 26.01 15.15 25.69
N ARG A 1109 26.72 14.03 25.90
CA ARG A 1109 26.14 12.68 26.01
C ARG A 1109 25.81 12.41 27.48
N ARG A 1110 24.56 12.59 27.91
CA ARG A 1110 24.14 12.16 29.26
C ARG A 1110 24.17 10.63 29.34
N VAL A 1111 25.14 10.10 30.07
CA VAL A 1111 25.13 8.72 30.56
C VAL A 1111 24.14 8.68 31.73
N GLY A 1112 23.15 7.78 31.65
CA GLY A 1112 21.96 7.80 32.50
C GLY A 1112 22.20 7.74 34.01
N GLY A 1113 21.29 8.36 34.77
CA GLY A 1113 21.17 8.23 36.21
C GLY A 1113 20.44 9.41 36.88
N GLU A 1114 19.30 9.11 37.51
CA GLU A 1114 18.53 9.92 38.48
C GLU A 1114 17.72 11.13 37.98
N PHE A 1115 16.38 10.98 38.07
CA PHE A 1115 15.44 12.10 38.15
C PHE A 1115 15.69 12.95 39.41
N PRO A 1116 15.82 14.28 39.32
CA PRO A 1116 15.50 15.17 40.41
C PRO A 1116 14.11 15.79 40.21
N ARG A 1117 13.27 15.54 41.21
CA ARG A 1117 12.04 16.23 41.59
C ARG A 1117 11.98 17.71 41.20
N ILE A 1118 10.80 18.12 40.72
CA ILE A 1118 10.09 19.38 40.98
C ILE A 1118 10.95 20.39 41.78
N VAL A 1119 11.58 21.33 41.08
CA VAL A 1119 12.07 22.55 41.72
C VAL A 1119 10.87 23.47 41.90
N ARG A 1120 10.34 23.47 43.13
CA ARG A 1120 9.51 24.57 43.64
C ARG A 1120 10.33 25.86 43.58
N LEU A 1121 9.74 26.92 43.01
CA LEU A 1121 10.20 28.29 43.20
C LEU A 1121 10.42 28.58 44.70
N PRO A 1122 11.58 29.09 45.13
CA PRO A 1122 11.71 29.75 46.41
C PRO A 1122 11.05 31.14 46.34
N PRO A 1123 10.45 31.64 47.44
CA PRO A 1123 9.80 32.94 47.46
C PRO A 1123 10.83 34.07 47.48
N HIS A 1124 10.48 35.18 46.82
CA HIS A 1124 11.11 36.48 46.97
C HIS A 1124 11.36 36.85 48.45
N PRO A 1125 12.55 37.36 48.81
CA PRO A 1125 12.67 38.31 49.90
C PRO A 1125 12.35 39.72 49.38
N LYS A 1126 11.30 40.33 49.93
CA LYS A 1126 11.01 41.76 49.82
C LYS A 1126 11.85 42.56 50.84
N ASN A 1127 12.36 43.68 50.35
CA ASN A 1127 12.49 44.99 50.98
C ASN A 1127 13.66 45.34 51.92
N GLY A 1128 14.28 46.47 51.54
CA GLY A 1128 15.03 47.44 52.35
C GLY A 1128 15.66 48.47 51.41
N SER A 1129 14.93 49.45 50.85
CA SER A 1129 14.44 50.72 51.43
C SER A 1129 15.39 51.90 51.18
N GLY A 1130 14.85 52.98 50.60
CA GLY A 1130 15.47 54.31 50.50
C GLY A 1130 14.95 55.12 49.29
N THR A 1131 13.64 55.37 49.18
CA THR A 1131 12.95 56.65 49.49
C THR A 1131 13.36 57.86 48.63
N THR A 1132 12.61 58.10 47.56
CA THR A 1132 11.84 59.33 47.26
C THR A 1132 10.75 59.00 46.25
#